data_AF-A0A9X4QZL9-F1
#
_entry.id   AF-A0A9X4QZL9-F1
#
_cell.length_a   1.000
_cell.length_b   1.000
_cell.length_c   1.000
_cell.angle_alpha   90.00
_cell.angle_beta   90.00
_cell.angle_gamma   90.00
#
_symmetry.space_group_name_H-M   'P 1'
#
loop_
_entity.id
_entity.type
_entity.pdbx_description
1 polymer ?
#
loop_
_entity_poly.entity_id
_entity_poly.type
_entity_poly.pdbx_seq_one_letter_code
_entity_poly.pdbx_strand_id
1 'polypeptide(L)'
;MRNNVLDISSLEIDHVLAGETEIYIVPIVAPVLRKGYSKGNAVESFKQILGSSKIVQSFDVTIDHNDENEPFKIFEDREYCVTDLTSLHNIKENKRLDCNFGLRIYIPHENEFKVNVINNDILKELNMPDFDISDISKGLKFETLQPLKDAIIKQIQNKNKRGAKQKLSNEKKKKQIMSINKNEDFSDVQFLKDNLYSTLDSLIDKVYLDDENLEFRSIVDDKGYNEKVLPTYQKLEQLTEDDFNKTKNDKLVVLQKKREDIINSIFNQLVTDLWSKSIEADKTRNYKSNDSQYHKSYTQIESKFQEDLGVIPNKVEEQTKKLEKEFEIGKNERSEKARRDMEEKIEREERPILTNRIREYEKTLSNKAKNSYNNQIKVLDASVKNNYDLHVSKIVDDIVQHHQETIDTKKSELQNIMEKDVEALVQKRSEDVDKLRGEISKLEQDLIHNESTFNERLDLAVNQKVTDYELKDSQMTDEINWLRVELEKSKRESTDKDESIRSKEMELQNNRSHLDRLNQQLEQSNQTSLSISARAMEIKQQALSFSNNDLNQSNFNKVVEPQNIDIGNLLDDGVEKAKRYERRKKPTFFTWLGGLFLCALLGSGTLFGSHVANAQDSTADTQTKVQNSHKTELPQKK
;
A
#
# COMPACT_ATOMS: atom_id res chain seq x y z
N MET A 1 26.54 -31.93 -30.85
CA MET A 1 27.35 -31.09 -29.94
C MET A 1 26.37 -30.21 -29.18
N ARG A 2 26.23 -30.18 -27.87
CA ARG A 2 26.65 -31.00 -26.71
C ARG A 2 25.37 -31.12 -25.88
N ASN A 3 25.03 -32.29 -25.33
CA ASN A 3 24.14 -32.31 -24.16
C ASN A 3 24.97 -31.72 -23.02
N ASN A 4 24.92 -30.39 -22.86
CA ASN A 4 25.47 -29.75 -21.68
C ASN A 4 24.51 -30.11 -20.54
N VAL A 5 24.80 -31.21 -19.87
CA VAL A 5 24.17 -31.53 -18.58
C VAL A 5 24.56 -30.40 -17.65
N LEU A 6 23.60 -29.52 -17.34
CA LEU A 6 23.81 -28.39 -16.43
C LEU A 6 24.26 -28.92 -15.06
N ASP A 7 25.18 -28.23 -14.40
CA ASP A 7 25.67 -28.56 -13.07
C ASP A 7 24.54 -28.58 -12.02
N ILE A 8 23.44 -27.86 -12.24
CA ILE A 8 22.25 -27.96 -11.38
C ILE A 8 21.67 -29.38 -11.32
N SER A 9 21.90 -30.22 -12.34
CA SER A 9 21.49 -31.63 -12.33
C SER A 9 22.38 -32.53 -11.47
N SER A 10 23.55 -32.02 -11.02
CA SER A 10 24.42 -32.71 -10.08
C SER A 10 23.98 -32.50 -8.62
N LEU A 11 23.10 -31.53 -8.37
CA LEU A 11 22.51 -31.24 -7.07
C LEU A 11 21.36 -32.20 -6.73
N GLU A 12 21.27 -32.60 -5.46
CA GLU A 12 20.16 -33.43 -4.96
C GLU A 12 18.91 -32.55 -4.71
N ILE A 13 18.22 -32.19 -5.79
CA ILE A 13 17.06 -31.29 -5.76
C ILE A 13 15.77 -32.07 -6.01
N ASP A 14 14.80 -31.90 -5.12
CA ASP A 14 13.46 -32.43 -5.33
C ASP A 14 12.72 -31.66 -6.42
N HIS A 15 12.03 -32.40 -7.29
CA HIS A 15 11.17 -31.85 -8.32
C HIS A 15 9.71 -32.26 -8.12
N VAL A 16 8.81 -31.45 -8.68
CA VAL A 16 7.38 -31.71 -8.71
C VAL A 16 6.84 -31.44 -10.10
N LEU A 17 5.99 -32.34 -10.59
CA LEU A 17 5.29 -32.15 -11.86
C LEU A 17 4.06 -31.29 -11.64
N ALA A 18 3.97 -30.17 -12.37
CA ALA A 18 2.78 -29.33 -12.51
C ALA A 18 2.19 -29.51 -13.90
N GLY A 19 1.26 -30.46 -14.04
CA GLY A 19 0.81 -30.91 -15.36
C GLY A 19 1.93 -31.72 -16.04
N GLU A 20 2.46 -31.20 -17.15
CA GLU A 20 3.58 -31.79 -17.90
C GLU A 20 4.92 -31.06 -17.61
N THR A 21 4.90 -29.98 -16.83
CA THR A 21 6.09 -29.17 -16.53
C THR A 21 6.79 -29.66 -15.25
N GLU A 22 8.09 -29.90 -15.33
CA GLU A 22 8.95 -30.16 -14.16
C GLU A 22 9.35 -28.85 -13.48
N ILE A 23 9.06 -28.76 -12.18
CA ILE A 23 9.41 -27.62 -11.34
C ILE A 23 10.36 -28.11 -10.24
N TYR A 24 11.52 -27.46 -10.13
CA TYR A 24 12.54 -27.74 -9.12
C TYR A 24 12.52 -26.64 -8.06
N ILE A 25 12.55 -27.01 -6.77
CA ILE A 25 12.66 -26.05 -5.67
C ILE A 25 14.09 -26.04 -5.15
N VAL A 26 14.78 -24.94 -5.37
CA VAL A 26 16.24 -24.84 -5.16
C VAL A 26 16.52 -23.88 -4.00
N PRO A 27 17.28 -24.29 -2.98
CA PRO A 27 17.73 -23.38 -1.94
C PRO A 27 18.87 -22.48 -2.44
N ILE A 28 18.84 -21.24 -1.97
CA ILE A 28 19.90 -20.25 -2.12
C ILE A 28 20.40 -19.83 -0.75
N VAL A 29 21.72 -19.68 -0.64
CA VAL A 29 22.37 -19.16 0.56
C VAL A 29 23.23 -17.96 0.21
N ALA A 30 23.04 -16.88 0.96
CA ALA A 30 23.78 -15.64 0.81
C ALA A 30 24.34 -15.15 2.16
N PRO A 31 25.31 -14.22 2.18
CA PRO A 31 25.80 -13.59 3.41
C PRO A 31 24.71 -12.79 4.13
N VAL A 32 24.70 -12.81 5.47
CA VAL A 32 23.85 -11.91 6.27
C VAL A 32 24.48 -10.52 6.38
N LEU A 33 23.76 -9.49 5.93
CA LEU A 33 24.15 -8.09 6.14
C LEU A 33 23.60 -7.57 7.47
N ARG A 34 24.46 -7.48 8.49
CA ARG A 34 24.11 -6.90 9.80
C ARG A 34 24.41 -5.40 9.82
N LYS A 35 23.54 -4.63 10.49
CA LYS A 35 23.72 -3.19 10.67
C LYS A 35 25.07 -2.92 11.34
N GLY A 36 25.95 -2.18 10.67
CA GLY A 36 27.31 -1.87 11.13
C GLY A 36 28.45 -2.72 10.56
N TYR A 37 28.17 -3.73 9.73
CA TYR A 37 29.19 -4.53 9.02
C TYR A 37 29.24 -4.16 7.53
N SER A 38 30.44 -4.14 6.95
CA SER A 38 30.61 -3.92 5.49
C SER A 38 30.21 -5.16 4.71
N LYS A 39 29.67 -4.97 3.49
CA LYS A 39 29.35 -6.06 2.55
C LYS A 39 30.55 -6.97 2.32
N GLY A 40 31.75 -6.39 2.12
CA GLY A 40 32.99 -7.15 1.88
C GLY A 40 33.33 -8.12 3.01
N ASN A 41 33.24 -7.67 4.27
CA ASN A 41 33.55 -8.52 5.43
C ASN A 41 32.53 -9.67 5.58
N ALA A 42 31.25 -9.42 5.26
CA ALA A 42 30.22 -10.44 5.27
C ALA A 42 30.46 -11.50 4.19
N VAL A 43 30.81 -11.08 2.97
CA VAL A 43 31.14 -11.96 1.84
C VAL A 43 32.38 -12.80 2.13
N GLU A 44 33.42 -12.20 2.71
CA GLU A 44 34.65 -12.94 3.07
C GLU A 44 34.39 -14.00 4.15
N SER A 45 33.61 -13.64 5.18
CA SER A 45 33.18 -14.58 6.22
C SER A 45 32.34 -15.72 5.63
N PHE A 46 31.43 -15.40 4.70
CA PHE A 46 30.63 -16.39 4.00
C PHE A 46 31.47 -17.35 3.14
N LYS A 47 32.46 -16.84 2.39
CA LYS A 47 33.40 -17.68 1.62
C LYS A 47 34.18 -18.65 2.50
N GLN A 48 34.59 -18.23 3.70
CA GLN A 48 35.22 -19.12 4.68
C GLN A 48 34.26 -20.22 5.17
N ILE A 49 32.98 -19.88 5.38
CA ILE A 49 31.94 -20.85 5.74
C ILE A 49 31.75 -21.87 4.62
N LEU A 50 31.59 -21.42 3.37
CA LEU A 50 31.45 -22.30 2.20
C LEU A 50 32.66 -23.23 2.03
N GLY A 51 33.88 -22.66 2.09
CA GLY A 51 35.12 -23.42 1.94
C GLY A 51 35.35 -24.46 3.03
N SER A 52 34.88 -24.19 4.26
CA SER A 52 34.97 -25.14 5.37
C SER A 52 33.86 -26.20 5.37
N SER A 53 32.71 -25.90 4.76
CA SER A 53 31.50 -26.76 4.78
C SER A 53 31.39 -27.67 3.56
N LYS A 54 32.24 -27.52 2.54
CA LYS A 54 32.23 -28.34 1.31
C LYS A 54 30.84 -28.43 0.68
N ILE A 55 30.21 -27.28 0.45
CA ILE A 55 28.88 -27.20 -0.14
C ILE A 55 28.96 -27.52 -1.63
N VAL A 56 28.07 -28.40 -2.12
CA VAL A 56 27.91 -28.62 -3.57
C VAL A 56 27.08 -27.47 -4.12
N GLN A 57 27.62 -26.73 -5.09
CA GLN A 57 26.97 -25.54 -5.64
C GLN A 57 26.89 -25.64 -7.16
N SER A 58 25.79 -25.14 -7.72
CA SER A 58 25.65 -24.94 -9.15
C SER A 58 26.18 -23.57 -9.54
N PHE A 59 26.97 -23.52 -10.62
CA PHE A 59 27.41 -22.27 -11.27
C PHE A 59 26.66 -21.96 -12.57
N ASP A 60 25.87 -22.91 -13.06
CA ASP A 60 25.19 -22.81 -14.35
C ASP A 60 23.87 -22.04 -14.26
N VAL A 61 23.33 -21.86 -13.04
CA VAL A 61 22.05 -21.17 -12.82
C VAL A 61 22.24 -20.06 -11.80
N THR A 62 21.79 -18.85 -12.17
CA THR A 62 21.94 -17.62 -11.37
C THR A 62 20.58 -17.02 -11.04
N ILE A 63 20.53 -16.13 -10.05
CA ILE A 63 19.32 -15.32 -9.79
C ILE A 63 19.08 -14.33 -10.93
N ASP A 64 17.85 -13.84 -11.06
CA ASP A 64 17.58 -12.72 -11.97
C ASP A 64 17.85 -11.38 -11.28
N HIS A 65 18.98 -10.74 -11.60
CA HIS A 65 19.32 -9.41 -11.08
C HIS A 65 18.33 -8.30 -11.51
N ASN A 66 17.55 -8.53 -12.56
CA ASN A 66 16.54 -7.58 -13.03
C ASN A 66 15.18 -7.75 -12.34
N ASP A 67 14.97 -8.81 -11.57
CA ASP A 67 13.74 -9.00 -10.81
C ASP A 67 13.72 -8.04 -9.61
N GLU A 68 12.72 -7.16 -9.55
CA GLU A 68 12.57 -6.21 -8.45
C GLU A 68 12.41 -6.92 -7.10
N ASN A 69 11.82 -8.12 -7.10
CA ASN A 69 11.52 -8.91 -5.93
C ASN A 69 12.67 -9.83 -5.50
N GLU A 70 13.77 -9.90 -6.23
CA GLU A 70 14.92 -10.74 -5.87
C GLU A 70 15.72 -10.11 -4.71
N PRO A 71 15.63 -10.66 -3.48
CA PRO A 71 16.28 -10.06 -2.31
C PRO A 71 17.82 -10.12 -2.34
N PHE A 72 18.40 -11.04 -3.10
CA PHE A 72 19.84 -11.24 -3.19
C PHE A 72 20.49 -10.54 -4.38
N LYS A 73 19.73 -9.74 -5.16
CA LYS A 73 20.25 -9.01 -6.33
C LYS A 73 21.42 -8.07 -6.06
N ILE A 74 21.63 -7.71 -4.79
CA ILE A 74 22.74 -6.89 -4.30
C ILE A 74 24.09 -7.64 -4.26
N PHE A 75 24.08 -8.97 -4.33
CA PHE A 75 25.25 -9.83 -4.35
C PHE A 75 25.57 -10.24 -5.78
N GLU A 76 26.84 -10.31 -6.15
CA GLU A 76 27.24 -10.85 -7.46
C GLU A 76 27.07 -12.39 -7.49
N ASP A 77 27.04 -13.00 -8.66
CA ASP A 77 26.87 -14.47 -8.84
C ASP A 77 27.86 -15.35 -8.07
N ARG A 78 29.00 -14.79 -7.66
CA ARG A 78 30.04 -15.46 -6.86
C ARG A 78 29.94 -15.18 -5.36
N GLU A 79 28.97 -14.38 -4.95
CA GLU A 79 28.76 -13.93 -3.57
C GLU A 79 27.55 -14.60 -2.91
N TYR A 80 26.76 -15.38 -3.65
CA TYR A 80 25.74 -16.29 -3.14
C TYR A 80 25.97 -17.70 -3.72
N CYS A 81 25.22 -18.68 -3.22
CA CYS A 81 25.35 -20.08 -3.61
C CYS A 81 23.98 -20.70 -3.87
N VAL A 82 23.80 -21.26 -5.07
CA VAL A 82 22.67 -22.13 -5.44
C VAL A 82 23.10 -23.58 -5.19
N THR A 83 22.38 -24.31 -4.35
CA THR A 83 22.84 -25.59 -3.78
C THR A 83 21.67 -26.55 -3.57
N ASP A 84 21.93 -27.76 -3.11
CA ASP A 84 20.92 -28.64 -2.52
C ASP A 84 20.82 -28.48 -1.00
N LEU A 85 19.74 -28.99 -0.40
CA LEU A 85 19.54 -28.97 1.05
C LEU A 85 20.50 -29.91 1.78
N THR A 86 20.89 -31.02 1.17
CA THR A 86 21.78 -32.03 1.75
C THR A 86 23.14 -31.40 2.10
N SER A 87 23.70 -30.62 1.19
CA SER A 87 24.97 -29.90 1.34
C SER A 87 24.91 -28.80 2.38
N LEU A 88 23.75 -28.18 2.58
CA LEU A 88 23.58 -27.14 3.61
C LEU A 88 23.65 -27.68 5.04
N HIS A 89 23.40 -28.98 5.25
CA HIS A 89 23.59 -29.62 6.55
C HIS A 89 25.06 -29.61 7.00
N ASN A 90 26.01 -29.52 6.06
CA ASN A 90 27.44 -29.47 6.36
C ASN A 90 27.88 -28.12 6.98
N ILE A 91 27.03 -27.08 6.89
CA ILE A 91 27.28 -25.83 7.61
C ILE A 91 27.07 -26.07 9.10
N LYS A 92 28.13 -25.85 9.89
CA LYS A 92 28.08 -25.92 11.36
C LYS A 92 27.00 -25.00 11.91
N GLU A 93 26.23 -25.48 12.88
CA GLU A 93 25.08 -24.78 13.47
C GLU A 93 25.40 -23.34 13.91
N ASN A 94 26.54 -23.13 14.57
CA ASN A 94 26.99 -21.81 15.01
C ASN A 94 27.38 -20.85 13.87
N LYS A 95 27.56 -21.34 12.65
CA LYS A 95 27.85 -20.55 11.44
C LYS A 95 26.61 -20.27 10.60
N ARG A 96 25.49 -20.94 10.87
CA ARG A 96 24.22 -20.73 10.15
C ARG A 96 23.64 -19.33 10.40
N LEU A 97 23.92 -18.73 11.56
CA LEU A 97 23.49 -17.36 11.91
C LEU A 97 24.13 -16.26 11.02
N ASP A 98 25.23 -16.59 10.34
CA ASP A 98 25.91 -15.69 9.41
C ASP A 98 25.46 -15.93 7.95
N CYS A 99 24.54 -16.87 7.74
CA CYS A 99 23.98 -17.23 6.44
C CYS A 99 22.50 -16.82 6.35
N ASN A 100 22.11 -16.32 5.19
CA ASN A 100 20.74 -15.96 4.85
C ASN A 100 20.22 -16.97 3.83
N PHE A 101 19.18 -17.72 4.21
CA PHE A 101 18.63 -18.78 3.38
C PHE A 101 17.33 -18.31 2.70
N GLY A 102 17.11 -18.78 1.47
CA GLY A 102 15.88 -18.58 0.71
C GLY A 102 15.61 -19.76 -0.23
N LEU A 103 14.38 -19.87 -0.73
CA LEU A 103 14.02 -20.86 -1.75
C LEU A 103 13.69 -20.16 -3.08
N ARG A 104 14.01 -20.80 -4.20
CA ARG A 104 13.67 -20.39 -5.56
C ARG A 104 13.05 -21.53 -6.34
N ILE A 105 12.39 -21.18 -7.44
CA ILE A 105 11.88 -22.13 -8.42
C ILE A 105 12.80 -22.11 -9.64
N TYR A 106 13.15 -23.30 -10.11
CA TYR A 106 13.84 -23.50 -11.38
C TYR A 106 12.94 -24.32 -12.32
N ILE A 107 12.71 -23.79 -13.52
CA ILE A 107 11.90 -24.43 -14.57
C ILE A 107 12.77 -24.47 -15.83
N PRO A 108 13.39 -25.63 -16.14
CA PRO A 108 14.35 -25.75 -17.25
C PRO A 108 13.79 -25.30 -18.61
N HIS A 109 12.49 -25.46 -18.83
CA HIS A 109 11.83 -25.12 -20.09
C HIS A 109 11.50 -23.63 -20.26
N GLU A 110 11.46 -22.86 -19.18
CA GLU A 110 11.18 -21.41 -19.23
C GLU A 110 12.45 -20.58 -19.34
N ASN A 111 13.47 -20.92 -18.54
CA ASN A 111 14.75 -20.21 -18.55
C ASN A 111 15.87 -21.13 -18.08
N GLU A 112 16.68 -21.62 -19.03
CA GLU A 112 17.70 -22.65 -18.81
C GLU A 112 18.79 -22.26 -17.80
N PHE A 113 18.99 -20.95 -17.55
CA PHE A 113 20.11 -20.45 -16.73
C PHE A 113 19.68 -19.57 -15.56
N LYS A 114 18.37 -19.43 -15.29
CA LYS A 114 17.89 -18.57 -14.18
C LYS A 114 16.94 -19.26 -13.22
N VAL A 115 17.09 -18.95 -11.95
CA VAL A 115 16.13 -19.28 -10.89
C VAL A 115 15.21 -18.09 -10.60
N ASN A 116 13.93 -18.38 -10.35
CA ASN A 116 12.87 -17.40 -10.18
C ASN A 116 12.41 -17.30 -8.71
N VAL A 117 12.01 -16.09 -8.30
CA VAL A 117 11.48 -15.80 -6.97
C VAL A 117 10.12 -16.47 -6.78
N ILE A 118 9.90 -17.07 -5.61
CA ILE A 118 8.63 -17.73 -5.26
C ILE A 118 7.66 -16.66 -4.72
N ASN A 119 6.43 -16.59 -5.25
CA ASN A 119 5.42 -15.67 -4.72
C ASN A 119 5.04 -16.04 -3.27
N ASN A 120 5.17 -15.07 -2.36
CA ASN A 120 4.85 -15.19 -0.94
C ASN A 120 3.35 -15.44 -0.64
N ASP A 121 2.44 -15.23 -1.59
CA ASP A 121 1.02 -15.60 -1.42
C ASP A 121 0.81 -17.11 -1.21
N ILE A 122 1.79 -17.92 -1.62
CA ILE A 122 1.83 -19.37 -1.33
C ILE A 122 1.82 -19.61 0.19
N LEU A 123 2.44 -18.75 1.01
CA LEU A 123 2.41 -18.85 2.47
C LEU A 123 1.00 -18.66 3.04
N LYS A 124 0.20 -17.75 2.47
CA LYS A 124 -1.17 -17.45 2.91
C LYS A 124 -2.11 -18.61 2.61
N GLU A 125 -1.96 -19.23 1.43
CA GLU A 125 -2.75 -20.40 1.04
C GLU A 125 -2.41 -21.67 1.83
N LEU A 126 -1.17 -21.77 2.32
CA LEU A 126 -0.70 -22.95 3.05
C LEU A 126 -1.31 -23.11 4.45
N ASN A 127 -1.99 -22.10 5.00
CA ASN A 127 -2.45 -22.07 6.40
C ASN A 127 -1.35 -22.59 7.35
N MET A 128 -0.13 -22.06 7.20
CA MET A 128 1.04 -22.42 8.01
C MET A 128 1.34 -21.29 9.00
N PRO A 129 0.51 -21.07 10.04
CA PRO A 129 0.69 -20.00 11.02
C PRO A 129 1.94 -20.19 11.91
N ASP A 130 2.57 -21.38 11.87
CA ASP A 130 3.56 -21.80 12.87
C ASP A 130 5.03 -21.46 12.52
N PHE A 131 5.31 -20.92 11.33
CA PHE A 131 6.71 -20.74 10.89
C PHE A 131 7.28 -19.32 11.13
N ASP A 132 6.46 -18.32 11.44
CA ASP A 132 6.88 -16.91 11.61
C ASP A 132 7.75 -16.41 10.42
N ILE A 133 7.35 -16.77 9.20
CA ILE A 133 8.04 -16.42 7.94
C ILE A 133 7.23 -15.35 7.23
N SER A 134 7.83 -14.20 6.98
CA SER A 134 7.25 -13.11 6.17
C SER A 134 7.63 -13.21 4.69
N ASP A 135 8.71 -13.93 4.36
CA ASP A 135 9.26 -14.02 3.01
C ASP A 135 9.96 -15.38 2.79
N ILE A 136 9.53 -16.14 1.77
CA ILE A 136 10.17 -17.40 1.37
C ILE A 136 11.53 -17.16 0.71
N SER A 137 11.71 -15.96 0.18
CA SER A 137 12.82 -15.66 -0.71
C SER A 137 14.10 -15.29 0.05
N LYS A 138 13.98 -14.93 1.34
CA LYS A 138 15.09 -14.59 2.24
C LYS A 138 14.70 -14.75 3.71
N GLY A 139 15.70 -14.85 4.57
CA GLY A 139 15.54 -14.79 6.03
C GLY A 139 15.01 -16.08 6.63
N LEU A 140 15.03 -17.18 5.87
CA LEU A 140 14.59 -18.47 6.35
C LEU A 140 15.57 -19.03 7.38
N LYS A 141 15.03 -19.58 8.47
CA LYS A 141 15.82 -20.39 9.40
C LYS A 141 16.16 -21.70 8.70
N PHE A 142 17.34 -22.25 8.99
CA PHE A 142 17.77 -23.50 8.35
C PHE A 142 16.76 -24.64 8.60
N GLU A 143 16.23 -24.71 9.82
CA GLU A 143 15.28 -25.72 10.27
C GLU A 143 13.93 -25.63 9.55
N THR A 144 13.60 -24.49 8.95
CA THR A 144 12.33 -24.27 8.23
C THR A 144 12.43 -24.54 6.74
N LEU A 145 13.64 -24.69 6.17
CA LEU A 145 13.84 -24.90 4.74
C LEU A 145 13.20 -26.20 4.23
N GLN A 146 13.48 -27.32 4.91
CA GLN A 146 12.95 -28.63 4.51
C GLN A 146 11.42 -28.71 4.70
N PRO A 147 10.83 -28.33 5.85
CA PRO A 147 9.38 -28.28 6.02
C PRO A 147 8.67 -27.38 5.00
N LEU A 148 9.27 -26.24 4.66
CA LEU A 148 8.70 -25.29 3.72
C LEU A 148 8.77 -25.80 2.28
N LYS A 149 9.91 -26.37 1.87
CA LYS A 149 10.04 -27.07 0.57
C LYS A 149 8.97 -28.15 0.42
N ASP A 150 8.84 -29.02 1.43
CA ASP A 150 7.87 -30.11 1.41
C ASP A 150 6.44 -29.60 1.37
N ALA A 151 6.14 -28.50 2.07
CA ALA A 151 4.84 -27.85 2.04
C ALA A 151 4.49 -27.30 0.65
N ILE A 152 5.44 -26.60 0.01
CA ILE A 152 5.27 -26.05 -1.35
C ILE A 152 5.05 -27.20 -2.34
N ILE A 153 5.89 -28.24 -2.30
CA ILE A 153 5.72 -29.44 -3.15
C ILE A 153 4.35 -30.08 -2.91
N LYS A 154 3.97 -30.29 -1.65
CA LYS A 154 2.67 -30.88 -1.28
C LYS A 154 1.51 -30.01 -1.74
N GLN A 155 1.64 -28.69 -1.76
CA GLN A 155 0.61 -27.79 -2.27
C GLN A 155 0.51 -27.82 -3.79
N ILE A 156 1.64 -27.83 -4.51
CA ILE A 156 1.64 -28.01 -5.97
C ILE A 156 0.99 -29.35 -6.31
N GLN A 157 1.37 -30.42 -5.62
CA GLN A 157 0.72 -31.73 -5.74
C GLN A 157 -0.76 -31.70 -5.32
N ASN A 158 -1.15 -30.92 -4.31
CA ASN A 158 -2.54 -30.80 -3.87
C ASN A 158 -3.37 -29.95 -4.81
N LYS A 159 -2.82 -28.92 -5.47
CA LYS A 159 -3.46 -28.16 -6.55
C LYS A 159 -3.63 -29.07 -7.76
N ASN A 160 -2.63 -29.87 -8.11
CA ASN A 160 -2.75 -30.90 -9.14
C ASN A 160 -3.76 -31.98 -8.77
N LYS A 161 -3.78 -32.43 -7.50
CA LYS A 161 -4.78 -33.38 -6.98
C LYS A 161 -6.15 -32.75 -6.80
N ARG A 162 -6.29 -31.43 -6.61
CA ARG A 162 -7.58 -30.72 -6.55
C ARG A 162 -8.10 -30.49 -7.95
N GLY A 163 -7.28 -30.08 -8.93
CA GLY A 163 -7.63 -30.10 -10.35
C GLY A 163 -7.97 -31.52 -10.84
N ALA A 164 -7.23 -32.53 -10.38
CA ALA A 164 -7.53 -33.93 -10.64
C ALA A 164 -8.71 -34.46 -9.82
N LYS A 165 -9.01 -33.96 -8.62
CA LYS A 165 -10.20 -34.28 -7.79
C LYS A 165 -11.44 -33.50 -8.20
N GLN A 166 -11.33 -32.37 -8.87
CA GLN A 166 -12.42 -31.69 -9.55
C GLN A 166 -12.79 -32.48 -10.81
N LYS A 167 -11.77 -32.96 -11.55
CA LYS A 167 -11.94 -34.01 -12.57
C LYS A 167 -12.49 -35.32 -11.98
N LEU A 168 -12.01 -35.79 -10.81
CA LEU A 168 -12.44 -37.05 -10.17
C LEU A 168 -13.78 -36.95 -9.42
N SER A 169 -14.22 -35.75 -9.02
CA SER A 169 -15.55 -35.48 -8.43
C SER A 169 -16.61 -35.46 -9.52
N ASN A 170 -16.25 -34.90 -10.69
CA ASN A 170 -17.00 -35.11 -11.93
C ASN A 170 -16.96 -36.60 -12.35
N GLU A 171 -15.87 -37.33 -12.13
CA GLU A 171 -15.82 -38.78 -12.39
C GLU A 171 -16.52 -39.65 -11.33
N LYS A 172 -16.60 -39.26 -10.05
CA LYS A 172 -17.32 -40.03 -9.02
C LYS A 172 -18.83 -39.82 -9.10
N LYS A 173 -19.29 -38.65 -9.54
CA LYS A 173 -20.66 -38.49 -10.05
C LYS A 173 -20.90 -39.32 -11.32
N LYS A 174 -19.89 -39.50 -12.19
CA LYS A 174 -19.96 -40.46 -13.31
C LYS A 174 -19.92 -41.92 -12.87
N LYS A 175 -19.16 -42.34 -11.85
CA LYS A 175 -19.00 -43.77 -11.49
C LYS A 175 -20.17 -44.39 -10.74
N GLN A 176 -21.05 -43.61 -10.13
CA GLN A 176 -22.33 -44.10 -9.63
C GLN A 176 -23.44 -44.07 -10.71
N ILE A 177 -23.16 -43.48 -11.88
CA ILE A 177 -24.01 -43.50 -13.08
C ILE A 177 -23.50 -44.54 -14.10
N MET A 178 -22.21 -44.93 -14.05
CA MET A 178 -21.56 -45.87 -14.98
C MET A 178 -21.84 -47.37 -14.76
N SER A 179 -22.84 -47.73 -13.95
CA SER A 179 -23.43 -49.08 -14.04
C SER A 179 -24.68 -49.12 -14.93
N ILE A 180 -25.08 -47.99 -15.54
CA ILE A 180 -26.15 -47.97 -16.54
C ILE A 180 -25.71 -47.11 -17.74
N ASN A 181 -25.22 -47.82 -18.77
CA ASN A 181 -24.97 -47.39 -20.15
C ASN A 181 -23.76 -46.49 -20.49
N LYS A 182 -23.09 -46.89 -21.58
CA LYS A 182 -21.95 -46.26 -22.25
C LYS A 182 -22.36 -44.94 -22.92
N ASN A 183 -21.83 -43.79 -22.50
CA ASN A 183 -22.01 -42.52 -23.23
C ASN A 183 -20.67 -41.76 -23.39
N GLU A 184 -20.21 -41.64 -24.63
CA GLU A 184 -19.30 -40.58 -25.09
C GLU A 184 -20.01 -39.20 -25.09
N ASP A 185 -21.35 -39.19 -24.99
CA ASP A 185 -22.28 -38.06 -25.15
C ASP A 185 -22.12 -36.88 -24.17
N PHE A 186 -21.40 -37.05 -23.05
CA PHE A 186 -21.21 -35.95 -22.07
C PHE A 186 -20.03 -35.01 -22.40
N SER A 187 -19.12 -35.40 -23.31
CA SER A 187 -18.00 -34.55 -23.74
C SER A 187 -18.44 -33.49 -24.74
N ASP A 188 -19.27 -33.90 -25.70
CA ASP A 188 -19.59 -33.08 -26.87
C ASP A 188 -20.57 -31.97 -26.51
N VAL A 189 -21.55 -32.23 -25.63
CA VAL A 189 -22.45 -31.18 -25.14
C VAL A 189 -21.73 -30.13 -24.30
N GLN A 190 -20.74 -30.54 -23.50
CA GLN A 190 -19.96 -29.57 -22.72
C GLN A 190 -19.13 -28.67 -23.64
N PHE A 191 -18.49 -29.27 -24.65
CA PHE A 191 -17.78 -28.52 -25.69
C PHE A 191 -18.70 -27.53 -26.42
N LEU A 192 -19.91 -27.96 -26.79
CA LEU A 192 -20.91 -27.11 -27.44
C LEU A 192 -21.37 -25.96 -26.53
N LYS A 193 -21.52 -26.19 -25.22
CA LYS A 193 -21.83 -25.14 -24.24
C LYS A 193 -20.71 -24.12 -24.10
N ASP A 194 -19.47 -24.59 -23.99
CA ASP A 194 -18.30 -23.71 -23.86
C ASP A 194 -18.13 -22.86 -25.13
N ASN A 195 -18.32 -23.46 -26.30
CA ASN A 195 -18.28 -22.76 -27.59
C ASN A 195 -19.43 -21.75 -27.74
N LEU A 196 -20.65 -22.12 -27.32
CA LEU A 196 -21.79 -21.19 -27.28
C LEU A 196 -21.51 -19.98 -26.39
N TYR A 197 -20.98 -20.21 -25.18
CA TYR A 197 -20.64 -19.12 -24.27
C TYR A 197 -19.56 -18.20 -24.84
N SER A 198 -18.49 -18.78 -25.40
CA SER A 198 -17.41 -18.00 -26.05
C SER A 198 -17.91 -17.18 -27.23
N THR A 199 -18.83 -17.74 -28.02
CA THR A 199 -19.43 -17.05 -29.17
C THR A 199 -20.28 -15.87 -28.69
N LEU A 200 -21.13 -16.06 -27.68
CA LEU A 200 -21.92 -14.99 -27.08
C LEU A 200 -21.05 -13.89 -26.45
N ASP A 201 -19.97 -14.28 -25.75
CA ASP A 201 -19.00 -13.32 -25.19
C ASP A 201 -18.31 -12.50 -26.30
N SER A 202 -18.10 -13.08 -27.48
CA SER A 202 -17.54 -12.32 -28.61
C SER A 202 -18.54 -11.39 -29.30
N LEU A 203 -19.83 -11.76 -29.32
CA LEU A 203 -20.89 -11.02 -30.02
C LEU A 203 -21.42 -9.82 -29.24
N ILE A 204 -21.46 -9.95 -27.90
CA ILE A 204 -21.92 -8.89 -27.01
C ILE A 204 -20.76 -7.96 -26.71
N ASP A 205 -20.94 -6.68 -27.04
CA ASP A 205 -19.91 -5.65 -26.96
C ASP A 205 -19.27 -5.60 -25.57
N LYS A 206 -17.97 -5.35 -25.55
CA LYS A 206 -17.25 -5.11 -24.29
C LYS A 206 -17.68 -3.76 -23.72
N VAL A 207 -17.73 -3.68 -22.40
CA VAL A 207 -18.01 -2.43 -21.69
C VAL A 207 -16.72 -1.62 -21.60
N TYR A 208 -16.77 -0.39 -22.09
CA TYR A 208 -15.73 0.63 -21.93
C TYR A 208 -16.37 1.98 -21.62
N LEU A 209 -15.67 2.82 -20.85
CA LEU A 209 -16.07 4.18 -20.51
C LEU A 209 -14.96 5.16 -20.93
N ASP A 210 -14.44 4.97 -22.14
CA ASP A 210 -13.33 5.75 -22.69
C ASP A 210 -13.87 6.84 -23.63
N ASP A 211 -14.64 7.76 -23.05
CA ASP A 211 -15.11 8.96 -23.73
C ASP A 211 -14.20 10.14 -23.32
N GLU A 212 -13.71 10.91 -24.29
CA GLU A 212 -12.92 12.13 -24.06
C GLU A 212 -13.68 13.14 -23.18
N ASN A 213 -15.01 13.13 -23.21
CA ASN A 213 -15.85 13.95 -22.34
C ASN A 213 -15.82 13.49 -20.88
N LEU A 214 -15.33 12.28 -20.60
CA LEU A 214 -15.11 11.76 -19.26
C LEU A 214 -13.68 12.02 -18.76
N GLU A 215 -12.79 12.59 -19.55
CA GLU A 215 -11.47 12.99 -19.06
C GLU A 215 -11.58 14.23 -18.17
N PHE A 216 -10.99 14.17 -16.98
CA PHE A 216 -10.90 15.35 -16.13
C PHE A 216 -9.89 16.32 -16.75
N ARG A 217 -10.36 17.53 -17.09
CA ARG A 217 -9.50 18.57 -17.67
C ARG A 217 -9.14 19.54 -16.57
N SER A 218 -7.85 19.81 -16.39
CA SER A 218 -7.41 20.71 -15.33
C SER A 218 -8.01 22.09 -15.51
N ILE A 219 -8.45 22.69 -14.41
CA ILE A 219 -8.91 24.08 -14.33
C ILE A 219 -7.93 24.97 -13.56
N VAL A 220 -6.89 24.38 -12.96
CA VAL A 220 -5.89 25.07 -12.14
C VAL A 220 -4.65 25.43 -12.97
N ASP A 221 -4.19 24.52 -13.83
CA ASP A 221 -2.94 24.68 -14.59
C ASP A 221 -2.99 25.87 -15.58
N ASP A 222 -4.18 26.20 -16.10
CA ASP A 222 -4.36 27.25 -17.12
C ASP A 222 -4.38 28.69 -16.55
N LYS A 223 -4.43 28.87 -15.23
CA LYS A 223 -4.74 30.17 -14.60
C LYS A 223 -3.55 30.95 -14.03
N GLY A 224 -2.34 30.41 -14.10
CA GLY A 224 -1.11 31.13 -13.70
C GLY A 224 -1.10 31.55 -12.22
N TYR A 225 -1.63 30.70 -11.34
CA TYR A 225 -1.73 30.96 -9.90
C TYR A 225 -0.35 31.15 -9.23
N ASN A 226 -0.32 31.93 -8.15
CA ASN A 226 0.89 32.16 -7.34
C ASN A 226 1.38 30.83 -6.72
N GLU A 227 2.70 30.59 -6.71
CA GLU A 227 3.37 29.40 -6.17
C GLU A 227 2.96 29.02 -4.75
N LYS A 228 2.51 29.98 -3.93
CA LYS A 228 2.05 29.70 -2.55
C LYS A 228 0.66 29.06 -2.47
N VAL A 229 -0.23 29.34 -3.41
CA VAL A 229 -1.63 28.85 -3.40
C VAL A 229 -1.84 27.70 -4.37
N LEU A 230 -1.00 27.62 -5.41
CA LEU A 230 -1.03 26.58 -6.44
C LEU A 230 -1.08 25.15 -5.86
N PRO A 231 -0.26 24.76 -4.84
CA PRO A 231 -0.30 23.41 -4.30
C PRO A 231 -1.64 23.05 -3.64
N THR A 232 -2.33 24.03 -3.05
CA THR A 232 -3.63 23.82 -2.40
C THR A 232 -4.72 23.58 -3.44
N TYR A 233 -4.72 24.37 -4.53
CA TYR A 233 -5.69 24.21 -5.62
C TYR A 233 -5.45 22.93 -6.42
N GLN A 234 -4.19 22.59 -6.71
CA GLN A 234 -3.82 21.31 -7.34
C GLN A 234 -4.26 20.12 -6.49
N LYS A 235 -4.15 20.20 -5.16
CA LYS A 235 -4.61 19.13 -4.27
C LYS A 235 -6.14 18.98 -4.26
N LEU A 236 -6.88 20.09 -4.31
CA LEU A 236 -8.35 20.06 -4.40
C LEU A 236 -8.80 19.46 -5.74
N GLU A 237 -8.13 19.85 -6.82
CA GLU A 237 -8.35 19.28 -8.14
C GLU A 237 -8.08 17.78 -8.17
N GLN A 238 -6.94 17.33 -7.65
CA GLN A 238 -6.58 15.91 -7.57
C GLN A 238 -7.61 15.11 -6.76
N LEU A 239 -8.08 15.62 -5.62
CA LEU A 239 -9.12 14.95 -4.84
C LEU A 239 -10.46 14.84 -5.58
N THR A 240 -10.79 15.85 -6.39
CA THR A 240 -12.02 15.87 -7.20
C THR A 240 -11.91 14.89 -8.36
N GLU A 241 -10.76 14.85 -9.03
CA GLU A 241 -10.43 13.89 -10.08
C GLU A 241 -10.46 12.45 -9.55
N ASP A 242 -9.87 12.20 -8.37
CA ASP A 242 -9.87 10.88 -7.73
C ASP A 242 -11.28 10.38 -7.40
N ASP A 243 -12.17 11.23 -6.86
CA ASP A 243 -13.57 10.87 -6.58
C ASP A 243 -14.36 10.55 -7.85
N PHE A 244 -14.14 11.36 -8.90
CA PHE A 244 -14.74 11.14 -10.20
C PHE A 244 -14.26 9.81 -10.82
N ASN A 245 -12.95 9.56 -10.84
CA ASN A 245 -12.36 8.32 -11.36
C ASN A 245 -12.83 7.09 -10.58
N LYS A 246 -12.97 7.21 -9.26
CA LYS A 246 -13.56 6.15 -8.43
C LYS A 246 -15.01 5.86 -8.84
N THR A 247 -15.82 6.89 -9.04
CA THR A 247 -17.21 6.74 -9.48
C THR A 247 -17.30 6.11 -10.88
N LYS A 248 -16.42 6.51 -11.80
CA LYS A 248 -16.29 5.92 -13.13
C LYS A 248 -15.97 4.42 -13.04
N ASN A 249 -15.02 4.03 -12.19
CA ASN A 249 -14.63 2.63 -11.97
C ASN A 249 -15.76 1.80 -11.36
N ASP A 250 -16.43 2.32 -10.32
CA ASP A 250 -17.58 1.64 -9.71
C ASP A 250 -18.69 1.39 -10.74
N LYS A 251 -18.93 2.37 -11.62
CA LYS A 251 -19.92 2.26 -12.69
C LYS A 251 -19.52 1.23 -13.75
N LEU A 252 -18.24 1.18 -14.11
CA LEU A 252 -17.67 0.19 -15.04
C LEU A 252 -17.88 -1.24 -14.52
N VAL A 253 -17.64 -1.48 -13.23
CA VAL A 253 -17.88 -2.79 -12.59
C VAL A 253 -19.36 -3.18 -12.65
N VAL A 254 -20.28 -2.24 -12.41
CA VAL A 254 -21.72 -2.50 -12.51
C VAL A 254 -22.13 -2.84 -13.95
N LEU A 255 -21.60 -2.13 -14.93
CA LEU A 255 -21.87 -2.39 -16.35
C LEU A 255 -21.30 -3.75 -16.80
N GLN A 256 -20.10 -4.11 -16.36
CA GLN A 256 -19.51 -5.44 -16.61
C GLN A 256 -20.40 -6.56 -16.07
N LYS A 257 -20.91 -6.41 -14.85
CA LYS A 257 -21.84 -7.39 -14.27
C LYS A 257 -23.14 -7.49 -15.06
N LYS A 258 -23.70 -6.37 -15.51
CA LYS A 258 -24.90 -6.37 -16.38
C LYS A 258 -24.64 -7.08 -17.71
N ARG A 259 -23.47 -6.88 -18.31
CA ARG A 259 -23.07 -7.59 -19.53
C ARG A 259 -23.03 -9.11 -19.28
N GLU A 260 -22.42 -9.55 -18.19
CA GLU A 260 -22.40 -10.97 -17.81
C GLU A 260 -23.81 -11.52 -17.60
N ASP A 261 -24.69 -10.77 -16.92
CA ASP A 261 -26.09 -11.16 -16.72
C ASP A 261 -26.85 -11.31 -18.05
N ILE A 262 -26.61 -10.41 -19.02
CA ILE A 262 -27.16 -10.50 -20.37
C ILE A 262 -26.65 -11.74 -21.11
N ILE A 263 -25.35 -11.99 -21.10
CA ILE A 263 -24.74 -13.19 -21.71
C ILE A 263 -25.35 -14.45 -21.09
N ASN A 264 -25.42 -14.52 -19.76
CA ASN A 264 -25.98 -15.66 -19.04
C ASN A 264 -27.47 -15.87 -19.34
N SER A 265 -28.23 -14.78 -19.47
CA SER A 265 -29.66 -14.84 -19.85
C SER A 265 -29.84 -15.46 -21.23
N ILE A 266 -29.08 -14.98 -22.23
CA ILE A 266 -29.13 -15.51 -23.59
C ILE A 266 -28.65 -16.97 -23.60
N PHE A 267 -27.52 -17.24 -22.95
CA PHE A 267 -26.96 -18.59 -22.85
C PHE A 267 -27.99 -19.59 -22.31
N ASN A 268 -28.65 -19.27 -21.19
CA ASN A 268 -29.64 -20.16 -20.60
C ASN A 268 -30.85 -20.41 -21.51
N GLN A 269 -31.25 -19.42 -22.31
CA GLN A 269 -32.31 -19.57 -23.31
C GLN A 269 -31.87 -20.51 -24.44
N LEU A 270 -30.66 -20.35 -24.95
CA LEU A 270 -30.11 -21.11 -26.08
C LEU A 270 -29.68 -22.54 -25.71
N VAL A 271 -29.35 -22.80 -24.45
CA VAL A 271 -28.92 -24.14 -23.98
C VAL A 271 -29.99 -25.20 -24.24
N THR A 272 -31.28 -24.87 -24.15
CA THR A 272 -32.36 -25.84 -24.41
C THR A 272 -32.37 -26.30 -25.87
N ASP A 273 -32.18 -25.36 -26.81
CA ASP A 273 -32.10 -25.68 -28.24
C ASP A 273 -30.80 -26.41 -28.59
N LEU A 274 -29.71 -26.08 -27.88
CA LEU A 274 -28.43 -26.78 -27.97
C LEU A 274 -28.54 -28.25 -27.56
N TRP A 275 -29.25 -28.53 -26.47
CA TRP A 275 -29.56 -29.91 -26.08
C TRP A 275 -30.39 -30.63 -27.13
N SER A 276 -31.43 -29.98 -27.66
CA SER A 276 -32.30 -30.57 -28.70
C SER A 276 -31.50 -30.96 -29.95
N LYS A 277 -30.69 -30.04 -30.49
CA LYS A 277 -29.85 -30.30 -31.67
C LYS A 277 -28.73 -31.31 -31.40
N SER A 278 -28.16 -31.34 -30.19
CA SER A 278 -27.17 -32.36 -29.82
C SER A 278 -27.79 -33.76 -29.82
N ILE A 279 -29.00 -33.92 -29.27
CA ILE A 279 -29.72 -35.20 -29.28
C ILE A 279 -30.01 -35.65 -30.72
N GLU A 280 -30.34 -34.72 -31.62
CA GLU A 280 -30.51 -35.01 -33.04
C GLU A 280 -29.21 -35.49 -33.70
N ALA A 281 -28.07 -34.84 -33.41
CA ALA A 281 -26.76 -35.28 -33.88
C ALA A 281 -26.39 -36.68 -33.36
N ASP A 282 -26.65 -36.98 -32.09
CA ASP A 282 -26.36 -38.29 -31.49
C ASP A 282 -27.17 -39.44 -32.12
N LYS A 283 -28.38 -39.16 -32.61
CA LYS A 283 -29.17 -40.14 -33.38
C LYS A 283 -28.45 -40.56 -34.67
N THR A 284 -27.69 -39.67 -35.29
CA THR A 284 -26.91 -40.00 -36.50
C THR A 284 -25.73 -40.95 -36.20
N ARG A 285 -25.14 -40.83 -35.00
CA ARG A 285 -24.01 -41.65 -34.53
C ARG A 285 -24.39 -43.13 -34.37
N ASN A 286 -25.60 -43.41 -33.88
CA ASN A 286 -26.07 -44.79 -33.68
C ASN A 286 -26.69 -45.39 -34.96
N TYR A 287 -25.85 -45.73 -35.93
CA TYR A 287 -26.29 -46.35 -37.20
C TYR A 287 -26.97 -47.72 -37.05
N LYS A 288 -26.94 -48.33 -35.87
CA LYS A 288 -27.68 -49.57 -35.58
C LYS A 288 -29.14 -49.32 -35.18
N SER A 289 -29.47 -48.09 -34.74
CA SER A 289 -30.84 -47.69 -34.43
C SER A 289 -31.66 -47.51 -35.70
N ASN A 290 -32.96 -47.84 -35.65
CA ASN A 290 -33.90 -47.64 -36.75
C ASN A 290 -34.07 -46.15 -37.12
N ASP A 291 -33.81 -45.26 -36.17
CA ASP A 291 -33.95 -43.81 -36.34
C ASP A 291 -32.76 -43.16 -37.08
N SER A 292 -31.68 -43.92 -37.34
CA SER A 292 -30.50 -43.39 -38.03
C SER A 292 -30.65 -43.48 -39.54
N GLN A 293 -30.27 -42.40 -40.24
CA GLN A 293 -30.17 -42.39 -41.70
C GLN A 293 -29.24 -43.47 -42.28
N TYR A 294 -28.29 -43.97 -41.48
CA TYR A 294 -27.33 -45.00 -41.87
C TYR A 294 -27.79 -46.44 -41.60
N HIS A 295 -28.96 -46.62 -40.97
CA HIS A 295 -29.49 -47.94 -40.61
C HIS A 295 -29.68 -48.87 -41.80
N LYS A 296 -30.17 -48.33 -42.92
CA LYS A 296 -30.35 -49.10 -44.16
C LYS A 296 -29.01 -49.62 -44.72
N SER A 297 -27.96 -48.82 -44.64
CA SER A 297 -26.62 -49.22 -45.10
C SER A 297 -26.02 -50.28 -44.18
N TYR A 298 -26.17 -50.13 -42.86
CA TYR A 298 -25.73 -51.13 -41.88
C TYR A 298 -26.44 -52.49 -42.09
N THR A 299 -27.77 -52.48 -42.20
CA THR A 299 -28.56 -53.71 -42.40
C THR A 299 -28.20 -54.43 -43.70
N GLN A 300 -27.88 -53.70 -44.78
CA GLN A 300 -27.39 -54.29 -46.03
C GLN A 300 -26.01 -54.96 -45.88
N ILE A 301 -25.08 -54.35 -45.14
CA ILE A 301 -23.75 -54.92 -44.88
C ILE A 301 -23.89 -56.19 -44.02
N GLU A 302 -24.71 -56.14 -42.98
CA GLU A 302 -24.96 -57.29 -42.10
C GLU A 302 -25.63 -58.44 -42.87
N SER A 303 -26.64 -58.14 -43.69
CA SER A 303 -27.32 -59.15 -44.51
C SER A 303 -26.36 -59.83 -45.48
N LYS A 304 -25.47 -59.07 -46.14
CA LYS A 304 -24.45 -59.65 -47.04
C LYS A 304 -23.45 -60.52 -46.30
N PHE A 305 -23.06 -60.14 -45.09
CA PHE A 305 -22.17 -60.95 -44.26
C PHE A 305 -22.82 -62.28 -43.84
N GLN A 306 -24.08 -62.26 -43.44
CA GLN A 306 -24.83 -63.48 -43.11
C GLN A 306 -25.04 -64.37 -44.34
N GLU A 307 -25.30 -63.78 -45.52
CA GLU A 307 -25.39 -64.50 -46.79
C GLU A 307 -24.06 -65.16 -47.16
N ASP A 308 -22.95 -64.41 -47.10
CA ASP A 308 -21.60 -64.93 -47.35
C ASP A 308 -21.26 -66.09 -46.40
N LEU A 309 -21.59 -65.97 -45.10
CA LEU A 309 -21.42 -67.05 -44.13
C LEU A 309 -22.28 -68.29 -44.46
N GLY A 310 -23.53 -68.09 -44.87
CA GLY A 310 -24.45 -69.16 -45.24
C GLY A 310 -24.03 -69.94 -46.50
N VAL A 311 -23.26 -69.31 -47.39
CA VAL A 311 -22.75 -69.95 -48.62
C VAL A 311 -21.42 -70.70 -48.40
N ILE A 312 -20.71 -70.46 -47.30
CA ILE A 312 -19.45 -71.16 -46.97
C ILE A 312 -19.61 -72.68 -46.92
N PRO A 313 -20.61 -73.27 -46.22
CA PRO A 313 -20.79 -74.73 -46.19
C PRO A 313 -20.91 -75.36 -47.57
N ASN A 314 -21.66 -74.72 -48.48
CA ASN A 314 -21.84 -75.23 -49.85
C ASN A 314 -20.52 -75.19 -50.63
N LYS A 315 -19.75 -74.10 -50.52
CA LYS A 315 -18.42 -73.98 -51.15
C LYS A 315 -17.41 -74.97 -50.55
N VAL A 316 -17.50 -75.24 -49.26
CA VAL A 316 -16.69 -76.25 -48.57
C VAL A 316 -17.05 -77.66 -49.06
N GLU A 317 -18.34 -77.96 -49.24
CA GLU A 317 -18.80 -79.24 -49.78
C GLU A 317 -18.35 -79.45 -51.23
N GLU A 318 -18.49 -78.45 -52.10
CA GLU A 318 -18.00 -78.48 -53.48
C GLU A 318 -16.49 -78.74 -53.55
N GLN A 319 -15.71 -78.03 -52.72
CA GLN A 319 -14.27 -78.22 -52.65
C GLN A 319 -13.88 -79.57 -52.04
N THR A 320 -14.67 -80.08 -51.09
CA THR A 320 -14.50 -81.42 -50.50
C THR A 320 -14.64 -82.49 -51.57
N LYS A 321 -15.72 -82.43 -52.37
CA LYS A 321 -15.93 -83.36 -53.50
C LYS A 321 -14.80 -83.29 -54.53
N LYS A 322 -14.27 -82.09 -54.79
CA LYS A 322 -13.13 -81.91 -55.70
C LYS A 322 -11.85 -82.54 -55.15
N LEU A 323 -11.54 -82.30 -53.88
CA LEU A 323 -10.36 -82.86 -53.21
C LEU A 323 -10.47 -84.37 -53.02
N GLU A 324 -11.67 -84.90 -52.74
CA GLU A 324 -11.94 -86.35 -52.72
C GLU A 324 -11.70 -86.97 -54.09
N LYS A 325 -12.13 -86.31 -55.17
CA LYS A 325 -11.88 -86.77 -56.53
C LYS A 325 -10.39 -86.75 -56.89
N GLU A 326 -9.68 -85.69 -56.52
CA GLU A 326 -8.21 -85.60 -56.69
C GLU A 326 -7.48 -86.65 -55.86
N PHE A 327 -7.96 -86.94 -54.65
CA PHE A 327 -7.45 -88.00 -53.80
C PHE A 327 -7.67 -89.39 -54.40
N GLU A 328 -8.87 -89.70 -54.88
CA GLU A 328 -9.17 -90.99 -55.54
C GLU A 328 -8.39 -91.17 -56.85
N ILE A 329 -8.17 -90.09 -57.61
CA ILE A 329 -7.28 -90.10 -58.79
C ILE A 329 -5.83 -90.41 -58.36
N GLY A 330 -5.30 -89.71 -57.35
CA GLY A 330 -3.95 -89.95 -56.83
C GLY A 330 -3.75 -91.33 -56.19
N LYS A 331 -4.81 -91.90 -55.60
CA LYS A 331 -4.87 -93.27 -55.10
C LYS A 331 -4.79 -94.29 -56.24
N ASN A 332 -5.57 -94.08 -57.30
CA ASN A 332 -5.56 -94.95 -58.49
C ASN A 332 -4.20 -94.91 -59.22
N GLU A 333 -3.54 -93.75 -59.30
CA GLU A 333 -2.20 -93.63 -59.90
C GLU A 333 -1.11 -94.36 -59.10
N ARG A 334 -1.25 -94.49 -57.77
CA ARG A 334 -0.30 -95.23 -56.90
C ARG A 334 -0.63 -96.72 -56.73
N SER A 335 -1.83 -97.13 -57.16
CA SER A 335 -2.40 -98.48 -57.02
C SER A 335 -1.65 -99.55 -57.83
N GLU A 336 -1.09 -99.22 -58.99
CA GLU A 336 -0.53 -100.21 -59.94
C GLU A 336 0.86 -100.79 -59.57
N LYS A 337 1.45 -100.46 -58.41
CA LYS A 337 2.67 -101.15 -57.93
C LYS A 337 2.78 -101.43 -56.42
N ALA A 338 1.78 -101.09 -55.61
CA ALA A 338 1.85 -101.21 -54.14
C ALA A 338 0.62 -101.91 -53.50
N ARG A 339 -0.05 -102.79 -54.23
CA ARG A 339 -1.39 -103.32 -53.91
C ARG A 339 -1.49 -104.32 -52.73
N ARG A 340 -0.56 -104.38 -51.77
CA ARG A 340 -0.73 -105.31 -50.62
C ARG A 340 -0.50 -104.77 -49.21
N ASP A 341 0.32 -103.75 -48.97
CA ASP A 341 0.63 -103.33 -47.59
C ASP A 341 0.30 -101.85 -47.25
N MET A 342 -0.36 -101.10 -48.13
CA MET A 342 -0.50 -99.64 -47.98
C MET A 342 -1.94 -99.11 -47.95
N GLU A 343 -2.95 -99.99 -47.94
CA GLU A 343 -4.36 -99.57 -47.89
C GLU A 343 -4.74 -99.07 -46.47
N GLU A 344 -4.27 -99.78 -45.43
CA GLU A 344 -4.50 -99.41 -44.02
C GLU A 344 -3.71 -98.15 -43.59
N LYS A 345 -2.58 -97.86 -44.25
CA LYS A 345 -1.73 -96.71 -43.94
C LYS A 345 -2.32 -95.40 -44.47
N ILE A 346 -2.91 -95.43 -45.66
CA ILE A 346 -3.55 -94.26 -46.29
C ILE A 346 -4.79 -93.81 -45.50
N GLU A 347 -5.59 -94.75 -44.98
CA GLU A 347 -6.80 -94.41 -44.23
C GLU A 347 -6.50 -93.84 -42.83
N ARG A 348 -5.41 -94.28 -42.17
CA ARG A 348 -4.96 -93.73 -40.88
C ARG A 348 -4.16 -92.43 -41.00
N GLU A 349 -3.33 -92.27 -42.02
CA GLU A 349 -2.37 -91.15 -42.11
C GLU A 349 -2.81 -90.03 -43.06
N GLU A 350 -3.44 -90.33 -44.20
CA GLU A 350 -3.74 -89.32 -45.24
C GLU A 350 -5.15 -88.72 -45.14
N ARG A 351 -6.15 -89.47 -44.65
CA ARG A 351 -7.52 -88.95 -44.43
C ARG A 351 -7.58 -87.78 -43.42
N PRO A 352 -6.78 -87.77 -42.33
CA PRO A 352 -6.65 -86.60 -41.45
C PRO A 352 -6.05 -85.38 -42.17
N ILE A 353 -5.16 -85.56 -43.15
CA ILE A 353 -4.55 -84.47 -43.92
C ILE A 353 -5.60 -83.78 -44.80
N LEU A 354 -6.47 -84.55 -45.45
CA LEU A 354 -7.61 -84.01 -46.21
C LEU A 354 -8.57 -83.22 -45.31
N THR A 355 -8.94 -83.79 -44.17
CA THR A 355 -9.82 -83.14 -43.18
C THR A 355 -9.21 -81.82 -42.69
N ASN A 356 -7.89 -81.79 -42.46
CA ASN A 356 -7.17 -80.59 -42.06
C ASN A 356 -7.15 -79.52 -43.16
N ARG A 357 -6.91 -79.90 -44.43
CA ARG A 357 -6.96 -78.96 -45.57
C ARG A 357 -8.35 -78.35 -45.79
N ILE A 358 -9.41 -79.14 -45.62
CA ILE A 358 -10.79 -78.64 -45.71
C ILE A 358 -11.07 -77.63 -44.59
N ARG A 359 -10.68 -77.94 -43.35
CA ARG A 359 -10.80 -77.00 -42.22
C ARG A 359 -9.98 -75.73 -42.42
N GLU A 360 -8.78 -75.83 -42.96
CA GLU A 360 -7.95 -74.66 -43.29
C GLU A 360 -8.58 -73.79 -44.38
N TYR A 361 -9.20 -74.40 -45.38
CA TYR A 361 -9.93 -73.67 -46.44
C TYR A 361 -11.18 -72.98 -45.90
N GLU A 362 -12.00 -73.67 -45.09
CA GLU A 362 -13.14 -73.09 -44.40
C GLU A 362 -12.73 -71.91 -43.51
N LYS A 363 -11.65 -72.07 -42.73
CA LYS A 363 -11.07 -71.01 -41.92
C LYS A 363 -10.60 -69.82 -42.77
N THR A 364 -10.01 -70.09 -43.93
CA THR A 364 -9.55 -69.03 -44.86
C THR A 364 -10.73 -68.26 -45.46
N LEU A 365 -11.79 -68.95 -45.89
CA LEU A 365 -13.01 -68.31 -46.40
C LEU A 365 -13.73 -67.50 -45.32
N SER A 366 -13.88 -68.06 -44.11
CA SER A 366 -14.45 -67.35 -42.96
C SER A 366 -13.65 -66.11 -42.60
N ASN A 367 -12.32 -66.20 -42.60
CA ASN A 367 -11.44 -65.05 -42.38
C ASN A 367 -11.58 -64.00 -43.48
N LYS A 368 -11.70 -64.40 -44.75
CA LYS A 368 -11.91 -63.46 -45.87
C LYS A 368 -13.26 -62.72 -45.75
N ALA A 369 -14.33 -63.43 -45.39
CA ALA A 369 -15.65 -62.84 -45.15
C ALA A 369 -15.62 -61.86 -43.97
N LYS A 370 -15.02 -62.25 -42.84
CA LYS A 370 -14.82 -61.37 -41.68
C LYS A 370 -14.01 -60.13 -42.01
N ASN A 371 -12.94 -60.28 -42.80
CA ASN A 371 -12.11 -59.14 -43.21
C ASN A 371 -12.88 -58.18 -44.13
N SER A 372 -13.69 -58.70 -45.06
CA SER A 372 -14.56 -57.88 -45.92
C SER A 372 -15.59 -57.10 -45.10
N TYR A 373 -16.27 -57.76 -44.16
CA TYR A 373 -17.20 -57.11 -43.22
C TYR A 373 -16.53 -56.02 -42.40
N ASN A 374 -15.39 -56.32 -41.78
CA ASN A 374 -14.64 -55.36 -40.97
C ASN A 374 -14.21 -54.13 -41.79
N ASN A 375 -13.80 -54.32 -43.05
CA ASN A 375 -13.45 -53.22 -43.93
C ASN A 375 -14.66 -52.34 -44.27
N GLN A 376 -15.82 -52.94 -44.56
CA GLN A 376 -17.05 -52.20 -44.86
C GLN A 376 -17.59 -51.45 -43.63
N ILE A 377 -17.54 -52.06 -42.44
CA ILE A 377 -17.87 -51.40 -41.18
C ILE A 377 -16.92 -50.23 -40.90
N LYS A 378 -15.62 -50.39 -41.13
CA LYS A 378 -14.64 -49.30 -40.95
C LYS A 378 -14.92 -48.09 -41.86
N VAL A 379 -15.34 -48.32 -43.11
CA VAL A 379 -15.72 -47.24 -44.03
C VAL A 379 -17.01 -46.56 -43.57
N LEU A 380 -18.00 -47.34 -43.09
CA LEU A 380 -19.24 -46.79 -42.54
C LEU A 380 -18.96 -45.96 -41.28
N ASP A 381 -18.15 -46.47 -40.35
CA ASP A 381 -17.74 -45.76 -39.14
C ASP A 381 -17.06 -44.42 -39.47
N ALA A 382 -16.17 -44.41 -40.47
CA ALA A 382 -15.50 -43.18 -40.92
C ALA A 382 -16.49 -42.16 -41.51
N SER A 383 -17.47 -42.62 -42.31
CA SER A 383 -18.49 -41.74 -42.89
C SER A 383 -19.43 -41.18 -41.82
N VAL A 384 -19.86 -42.00 -40.86
CA VAL A 384 -20.71 -41.58 -39.74
C VAL A 384 -19.96 -40.55 -38.89
N LYS A 385 -18.70 -40.81 -38.57
CA LYS A 385 -17.87 -39.90 -37.77
C LYS A 385 -17.68 -38.55 -38.47
N ASN A 386 -17.31 -38.53 -39.74
CA ASN A 386 -17.08 -37.27 -40.47
C ASN A 386 -18.36 -36.40 -40.55
N ASN A 387 -19.52 -37.03 -40.77
CA ASN A 387 -20.78 -36.30 -40.82
C ASN A 387 -21.20 -35.79 -39.42
N TYR A 388 -21.01 -36.60 -38.38
CA TYR A 388 -21.22 -36.20 -37.00
C TYR A 388 -20.35 -34.99 -36.63
N ASP A 389 -19.04 -35.05 -36.87
CA ASP A 389 -18.09 -33.98 -36.56
C ASP A 389 -18.48 -32.67 -37.27
N LEU A 390 -18.91 -32.75 -38.53
CA LEU A 390 -19.37 -31.59 -39.30
C LEU A 390 -20.69 -31.01 -38.78
N HIS A 391 -21.65 -31.86 -38.40
CA HIS A 391 -22.90 -31.39 -37.79
C HIS A 391 -22.63 -30.73 -36.45
N VAL A 392 -21.86 -31.38 -35.57
CA VAL A 392 -21.51 -30.84 -34.24
C VAL A 392 -20.81 -29.49 -34.36
N SER A 393 -19.90 -29.32 -35.32
CA SER A 393 -19.22 -28.02 -35.53
C SER A 393 -20.16 -26.87 -35.90
N LYS A 394 -21.34 -27.16 -36.48
CA LYS A 394 -22.29 -26.14 -36.96
C LYS A 394 -23.44 -25.86 -36.00
N ILE A 395 -23.64 -26.71 -34.97
CA ILE A 395 -24.78 -26.59 -34.05
C ILE A 395 -24.81 -25.20 -33.38
N VAL A 396 -23.67 -24.71 -32.91
CA VAL A 396 -23.59 -23.40 -32.22
C VAL A 396 -23.92 -22.28 -33.20
N ASP A 397 -23.32 -22.27 -34.38
CA ASP A 397 -23.54 -21.24 -35.41
C ASP A 397 -25.02 -21.18 -35.81
N ASP A 398 -25.65 -22.32 -36.06
CA ASP A 398 -27.06 -22.37 -36.44
C ASP A 398 -27.98 -21.85 -35.31
N ILE A 399 -27.65 -22.15 -34.05
CA ILE A 399 -28.44 -21.69 -32.90
C ILE A 399 -28.29 -20.18 -32.71
N VAL A 400 -27.06 -19.67 -32.80
CA VAL A 400 -26.77 -18.24 -32.73
C VAL A 400 -27.50 -17.50 -33.85
N GLN A 401 -27.41 -18.00 -35.09
CA GLN A 401 -28.09 -17.42 -36.24
C GLN A 401 -29.62 -17.41 -36.07
N HIS A 402 -30.19 -18.50 -35.54
CA HIS A 402 -31.64 -18.59 -35.32
C HIS A 402 -32.15 -17.56 -34.29
N HIS A 403 -31.32 -17.22 -33.30
CA HIS A 403 -31.66 -16.31 -32.20
C HIS A 403 -31.00 -14.92 -32.32
N GLN A 404 -30.50 -14.57 -33.50
CA GLN A 404 -29.78 -13.32 -33.74
C GLN A 404 -30.59 -12.08 -33.31
N GLU A 405 -31.90 -12.06 -33.57
CA GLU A 405 -32.79 -10.96 -33.17
C GLU A 405 -32.82 -10.75 -31.64
N THR A 406 -32.81 -11.83 -30.86
CA THR A 406 -32.78 -11.76 -29.39
C THR A 406 -31.42 -11.24 -28.91
N ILE A 407 -30.33 -11.69 -29.54
CA ILE A 407 -28.96 -11.22 -29.26
C ILE A 407 -28.85 -9.72 -29.57
N ASP A 408 -29.32 -9.27 -30.73
CA ASP A 408 -29.27 -7.88 -31.16
C ASP A 408 -30.11 -6.95 -30.28
N THR A 409 -31.29 -7.42 -29.85
CA THR A 409 -32.16 -6.68 -28.92
C THR A 409 -31.45 -6.47 -27.58
N LYS A 410 -30.83 -7.54 -27.04
CA LYS A 410 -30.10 -7.49 -25.77
C LYS A 410 -28.81 -6.69 -25.85
N LYS A 411 -28.12 -6.74 -26.99
CA LYS A 411 -26.98 -5.89 -27.31
C LYS A 411 -27.37 -4.42 -27.30
N SER A 412 -28.49 -4.08 -27.94
CA SER A 412 -29.03 -2.71 -27.95
C SER A 412 -29.46 -2.24 -26.55
N GLU A 413 -30.02 -3.13 -25.72
CA GLU A 413 -30.34 -2.85 -24.32
C GLU A 413 -29.07 -2.47 -23.52
N LEU A 414 -27.97 -3.21 -23.70
CA LEU A 414 -26.68 -2.91 -23.07
C LEU A 414 -26.13 -1.56 -23.55
N GLN A 415 -26.17 -1.29 -24.86
CA GLN A 415 -25.70 -0.03 -25.44
C GLN A 415 -26.48 1.17 -24.89
N ASN A 416 -27.82 1.11 -24.84
CA ASN A 416 -28.65 2.17 -24.26
C ASN A 416 -28.33 2.44 -22.78
N ILE A 417 -28.03 1.38 -22.00
CA ILE A 417 -27.62 1.53 -20.61
C ILE A 417 -26.24 2.19 -20.52
N MET A 418 -25.30 1.80 -21.38
CA MET A 418 -23.97 2.41 -21.44
C MET A 418 -24.04 3.90 -21.80
N GLU A 419 -24.79 4.26 -22.84
CA GLU A 419 -24.98 5.67 -23.25
C GLU A 419 -25.57 6.51 -22.11
N LYS A 420 -26.64 6.02 -21.46
CA LYS A 420 -27.24 6.70 -20.31
C LYS A 420 -26.27 6.87 -19.14
N ASP A 421 -25.42 5.86 -18.89
CA ASP A 421 -24.45 5.89 -17.82
C ASP A 421 -23.27 6.84 -18.15
N VAL A 422 -22.88 6.95 -19.42
CA VAL A 422 -21.92 7.95 -19.92
C VAL A 422 -22.49 9.36 -19.74
N GLU A 423 -23.73 9.62 -20.17
CA GLU A 423 -24.39 10.92 -19.98
C GLU A 423 -24.44 11.33 -18.51
N ALA A 424 -24.81 10.40 -17.61
CA ALA A 424 -24.84 10.65 -16.18
C ALA A 424 -23.45 10.97 -15.60
N LEU A 425 -22.39 10.31 -16.09
CA LEU A 425 -21.01 10.59 -15.68
C LEU A 425 -20.53 11.94 -16.21
N VAL A 426 -20.86 12.30 -17.46
CA VAL A 426 -20.54 13.62 -18.03
C VAL A 426 -21.22 14.73 -17.21
N GLN A 427 -22.49 14.54 -16.84
CA GLN A 427 -23.19 15.48 -15.97
C GLN A 427 -22.52 15.58 -14.59
N LYS A 428 -22.23 14.45 -13.95
CA LYS A 428 -21.54 14.43 -12.64
C LYS A 428 -20.20 15.15 -12.71
N ARG A 429 -19.40 14.90 -13.75
CA ARG A 429 -18.13 15.60 -13.99
C ARG A 429 -18.33 17.11 -14.03
N SER A 430 -19.31 17.60 -14.80
CA SER A 430 -19.62 19.03 -14.87
C SER A 430 -19.97 19.60 -13.50
N GLU A 431 -20.81 18.89 -12.74
CA GLU A 431 -21.19 19.31 -11.39
C GLU A 431 -19.98 19.36 -10.43
N ASP A 432 -19.08 18.39 -10.50
CA ASP A 432 -17.89 18.33 -9.64
C ASP A 432 -16.87 19.41 -10.02
N VAL A 433 -16.69 19.70 -11.32
CA VAL A 433 -15.88 20.83 -11.79
C VAL A 433 -16.46 22.17 -11.32
N ASP A 434 -17.78 22.35 -11.38
CA ASP A 434 -18.41 23.60 -10.93
C ASP A 434 -18.34 23.77 -9.41
N LYS A 435 -18.45 22.68 -8.63
CA LYS A 435 -18.17 22.70 -7.18
C LYS A 435 -16.73 23.10 -6.90
N LEU A 436 -15.75 22.50 -7.60
CA LEU A 436 -14.34 22.82 -7.45
C LEU A 436 -14.06 24.30 -7.76
N ARG A 437 -14.63 24.84 -8.83
CA ARG A 437 -14.57 26.28 -9.14
C ARG A 437 -15.14 27.14 -8.00
N GLY A 438 -16.26 26.71 -7.41
CA GLY A 438 -16.88 27.39 -6.28
C GLY A 438 -16.02 27.36 -5.01
N GLU A 439 -15.36 26.23 -4.72
CA GLU A 439 -14.45 26.09 -3.57
C GLU A 439 -13.18 26.93 -3.74
N ILE A 440 -12.57 26.91 -4.94
CA ILE A 440 -11.43 27.77 -5.26
C ILE A 440 -11.82 29.24 -5.10
N SER A 441 -12.97 29.66 -5.63
CA SER A 441 -13.45 31.04 -5.52
C SER A 441 -13.68 31.48 -4.07
N LYS A 442 -14.19 30.58 -3.20
CA LYS A 442 -14.34 30.85 -1.76
C LYS A 442 -12.99 31.00 -1.08
N LEU A 443 -12.03 30.12 -1.37
CA LEU A 443 -10.68 30.20 -0.82
C LEU A 443 -9.98 31.50 -1.25
N GLU A 444 -10.17 31.94 -2.50
CA GLU A 444 -9.67 33.22 -3.00
C GLU A 444 -10.28 34.40 -2.22
N GLN A 445 -11.60 34.41 -2.00
CA GLN A 445 -12.28 35.42 -1.20
C GLN A 445 -11.78 35.48 0.24
N ASP A 446 -11.60 34.32 0.88
CA ASP A 446 -11.08 34.21 2.24
C ASP A 446 -9.62 34.72 2.32
N LEU A 447 -8.81 34.48 1.29
CA LEU A 447 -7.44 34.98 1.20
C LEU A 447 -7.41 36.50 1.10
N ILE A 448 -8.22 37.08 0.22
CA ILE A 448 -8.35 38.54 0.06
C ILE A 448 -8.85 39.17 1.37
N HIS A 449 -9.84 38.56 2.02
CA HIS A 449 -10.38 39.05 3.29
C HIS A 449 -9.34 39.00 4.42
N ASN A 450 -8.58 37.90 4.52
CA ASN A 450 -7.49 37.77 5.50
C ASN A 450 -6.36 38.76 5.25
N GLU A 451 -6.00 39.02 3.99
CA GLU A 451 -4.99 40.02 3.64
C GLU A 451 -5.46 41.44 3.98
N SER A 452 -6.72 41.78 3.65
CA SER A 452 -7.32 43.06 4.00
C SER A 452 -7.34 43.29 5.51
N THR A 453 -7.78 42.29 6.29
CA THR A 453 -7.84 42.41 7.76
C THR A 453 -6.45 42.44 8.38
N PHE A 454 -5.46 41.77 7.79
CA PHE A 454 -4.06 41.87 8.22
C PHE A 454 -3.51 43.27 7.97
N ASN A 455 -3.71 43.83 6.78
CA ASN A 455 -3.26 45.18 6.43
C ASN A 455 -3.91 46.24 7.33
N GLU A 456 -5.22 46.13 7.61
CA GLU A 456 -5.91 47.02 8.54
C GLU A 456 -5.32 46.96 9.96
N ARG A 457 -5.02 45.75 10.46
CA ARG A 457 -4.34 45.58 11.76
C ARG A 457 -2.92 46.14 11.76
N LEU A 458 -2.20 45.98 10.66
CA LEU A 458 -0.85 46.52 10.51
C LEU A 458 -0.88 48.06 10.50
N ASP A 459 -1.77 48.67 9.73
CA ASP A 459 -1.93 50.13 9.67
C ASP A 459 -2.33 50.70 11.05
N LEU A 460 -3.24 50.05 11.77
CA LEU A 460 -3.58 50.43 13.14
C LEU A 460 -2.37 50.34 14.08
N ALA A 461 -1.59 49.26 14.01
CA ALA A 461 -0.41 49.09 14.85
C ALA A 461 0.70 50.09 14.52
N VAL A 462 0.92 50.39 13.24
CA VAL A 462 1.87 51.39 12.77
C VAL A 462 1.44 52.78 13.22
N ASN A 463 0.17 53.16 13.03
CA ASN A 463 -0.36 54.43 13.47
C ASN A 463 -0.23 54.59 14.99
N GLN A 464 -0.57 53.56 15.76
CA GLN A 464 -0.41 53.60 17.22
C GLN A 464 1.06 53.81 17.63
N LYS A 465 2.00 53.12 16.97
CA LYS A 465 3.43 53.32 17.20
C LYS A 465 3.89 54.74 16.83
N VAL A 466 3.43 55.27 15.71
CA VAL A 466 3.78 56.64 15.28
C VAL A 466 3.27 57.65 16.30
N THR A 467 2.01 57.55 16.73
CA THR A 467 1.46 58.41 17.78
C THR A 467 2.18 58.29 19.12
N ASP A 468 2.61 57.08 19.51
CA ASP A 468 3.41 56.87 20.73
C ASP A 468 4.78 57.58 20.62
N TYR A 469 5.41 57.54 19.44
CA TYR A 469 6.67 58.24 19.18
C TYR A 469 6.48 59.76 19.19
N GLU A 470 5.45 60.29 18.54
CA GLU A 470 5.13 61.72 18.53
C GLU A 470 4.85 62.25 19.94
N LEU A 471 4.07 61.51 20.74
CA LEU A 471 3.81 61.87 22.13
C LEU A 471 5.10 61.88 22.95
N LYS A 472 5.96 60.88 22.77
CA LYS A 472 7.25 60.79 23.47
C LYS A 472 8.21 61.90 23.06
N ASP A 473 8.20 62.31 21.78
CA ASP A 473 9.01 63.42 21.27
C ASP A 473 8.52 64.77 21.85
N SER A 474 7.20 64.96 21.93
CA SER A 474 6.60 66.11 22.62
C SER A 474 7.00 66.15 24.10
N GLN A 475 6.94 65.02 24.81
CA GLN A 475 7.34 64.93 26.21
C GLN A 475 8.83 65.25 26.41
N MET A 476 9.71 64.72 25.55
CA MET A 476 11.13 65.06 25.59
C MET A 476 11.38 66.54 25.29
N THR A 477 10.62 67.13 24.37
CA THR A 477 10.72 68.57 24.05
C THR A 477 10.32 69.43 25.25
N ASP A 478 9.24 69.06 25.95
CA ASP A 478 8.80 69.74 27.17
C ASP A 478 9.84 69.61 28.30
N GLU A 479 10.43 68.43 28.47
CA GLU A 479 11.50 68.19 29.46
C GLU A 479 12.76 68.99 29.14
N ILE A 480 13.16 69.07 27.86
CA ILE A 480 14.27 69.92 27.40
C ILE A 480 13.99 71.39 27.70
N ASN A 481 12.77 71.87 27.44
CA ASN A 481 12.38 73.24 27.73
C ASN A 481 12.40 73.54 29.23
N TRP A 482 11.89 72.62 30.04
CA TRP A 482 11.94 72.72 31.51
C TRP A 482 13.38 72.78 32.02
N LEU A 483 14.26 71.89 31.54
CA LEU A 483 15.69 71.89 31.90
C LEU A 483 16.39 73.19 31.49
N ARG A 484 16.04 73.79 30.35
CA ARG A 484 16.57 75.10 29.94
C ARG A 484 16.15 76.21 30.90
N VAL A 485 14.89 76.23 31.31
CA VAL A 485 14.37 77.22 32.26
C VAL A 485 15.06 77.07 33.62
N GLU A 486 15.21 75.84 34.12
CA GLU A 486 15.87 75.59 35.41
C GLU A 486 17.37 75.95 35.37
N LEU A 487 18.05 75.69 34.24
CA LEU A 487 19.43 76.12 34.02
C LEU A 487 19.56 77.66 34.05
N GLU A 488 18.67 78.38 33.38
CA GLU A 488 18.67 79.85 33.43
C GLU A 488 18.41 80.39 34.83
N LYS A 489 17.46 79.79 35.55
CA LYS A 489 17.18 80.15 36.94
C LYS A 489 18.40 79.93 37.84
N SER A 490 19.05 78.77 37.74
CA SER A 490 20.28 78.47 38.48
C SER A 490 21.41 79.44 38.16
N LYS A 491 21.57 79.82 36.89
CA LYS A 491 22.54 80.86 36.49
C LYS A 491 22.24 82.21 37.15
N ARG A 492 20.98 82.65 37.16
CA ARG A 492 20.57 83.91 37.83
C ARG A 492 20.83 83.86 39.33
N GLU A 493 20.45 82.76 39.97
CA GLU A 493 20.72 82.58 41.41
C GLU A 493 22.23 82.57 41.72
N SER A 494 23.07 82.00 40.84
CA SER A 494 24.52 82.07 40.98
C SER A 494 25.02 83.50 40.85
N THR A 495 24.56 84.25 39.84
CA THR A 495 24.98 85.65 39.67
C THR A 495 24.55 86.52 40.85
N ASP A 496 23.35 86.29 41.39
CA ASP A 496 22.84 87.02 42.56
C ASP A 496 23.66 86.68 43.82
N LYS A 497 24.03 85.41 44.00
CA LYS A 497 24.94 84.98 45.09
C LYS A 497 26.32 85.59 44.94
N ASP A 498 26.89 85.64 43.73
CA ASP A 498 28.19 86.24 43.47
C ASP A 498 28.19 87.76 43.73
N GLU A 499 27.07 88.45 43.45
CA GLU A 499 26.88 89.86 43.81
C GLU A 499 26.73 90.05 45.33
N SER A 500 26.01 89.14 46.01
CA SER A 500 25.90 89.14 47.47
C SER A 500 27.24 88.87 48.16
N ILE A 501 28.07 87.99 47.60
CA ILE A 501 29.43 87.74 48.09
C ILE A 501 30.28 89.00 47.94
N ARG A 502 30.27 89.64 46.75
CA ARG A 502 31.01 90.88 46.51
C ARG A 502 30.62 92.01 47.46
N SER A 503 29.32 92.20 47.73
CA SER A 503 28.86 93.23 48.67
C SER A 503 29.32 92.95 50.11
N LYS A 504 29.22 91.70 50.59
CA LYS A 504 29.74 91.31 51.92
C LYS A 504 31.26 91.43 52.04
N GLU A 505 31.99 91.15 50.97
CA GLU A 505 33.46 91.29 50.95
C GLU A 505 33.88 92.76 51.06
N MET A 506 33.14 93.67 50.39
CA MET A 506 33.31 95.11 50.53
C MET A 506 32.99 95.60 51.96
N GLU A 507 31.95 95.06 52.58
CA GLU A 507 31.59 95.36 53.98
C GLU A 507 32.68 94.88 54.96
N LEU A 508 33.22 93.66 54.76
CA LEU A 508 34.35 93.15 55.54
C LEU A 508 35.60 94.01 55.39
N GLN A 509 35.89 94.49 54.18
CA GLN A 509 37.03 95.38 53.94
C GLN A 509 36.85 96.72 54.66
N ASN A 510 35.64 97.29 54.64
CA ASN A 510 35.31 98.50 55.40
C ASN A 510 35.44 98.27 56.91
N ASN A 511 34.93 97.16 57.42
CA ASN A 511 35.03 96.80 58.83
C ASN A 511 36.49 96.58 59.27
N ARG A 512 37.33 95.94 58.44
CA ARG A 512 38.78 95.85 58.68
C ARG A 512 39.42 97.22 58.75
N SER A 513 39.11 98.12 57.82
CA SER A 513 39.64 99.49 57.83
C SER A 513 39.20 100.26 59.08
N HIS A 514 37.99 100.00 59.59
CA HIS A 514 37.48 100.60 60.82
C HIS A 514 38.18 100.02 62.06
N LEU A 515 38.43 98.71 62.11
CA LEU A 515 39.19 98.08 63.18
C LEU A 515 40.64 98.59 63.22
N ASP A 516 41.28 98.77 62.07
CA ASP A 516 42.63 99.34 62.00
C ASP A 516 42.68 100.77 62.56
N ARG A 517 41.67 101.60 62.23
CA ARG A 517 41.54 102.95 62.81
C ARG A 517 41.33 102.93 64.32
N LEU A 518 40.51 102.02 64.82
CA LEU A 518 40.27 101.83 66.26
C LEU A 518 41.53 101.37 66.99
N ASN A 519 42.28 100.43 66.41
CA ASN A 519 43.57 99.98 66.96
C ASN A 519 44.58 101.13 67.00
N GLN A 520 44.65 101.95 65.95
CA GLN A 520 45.54 103.11 65.92
C GLN A 520 45.17 104.16 66.99
N GLN A 521 43.88 104.38 67.23
CA GLN A 521 43.40 105.23 68.33
C GLN A 521 43.70 104.63 69.71
N LEU A 522 43.56 103.32 69.87
CA LEU A 522 43.89 102.62 71.11
C LEU A 522 45.38 102.71 71.43
N GLU A 523 46.25 102.57 70.41
CA GLU A 523 47.69 102.67 70.56
C GLU A 523 48.14 104.09 70.94
N GLN A 524 47.53 105.12 70.34
CA GLN A 524 47.71 106.52 70.76
C GLN A 524 47.25 106.76 72.21
N SER A 525 46.09 106.21 72.59
CA SER A 525 45.57 106.30 73.97
C SER A 525 46.50 105.62 74.98
N ASN A 526 47.03 104.44 74.66
CA ASN A 526 48.00 103.75 75.52
C ASN A 526 49.32 104.52 75.68
N GLN A 527 49.82 105.17 74.63
CA GLN A 527 50.98 106.05 74.75
C GLN A 527 50.71 107.26 75.66
N THR A 528 49.51 107.85 75.55
CA THR A 528 49.11 108.93 76.46
C THR A 528 48.93 108.48 77.90
N SER A 529 48.37 107.29 78.16
CA SER A 529 48.18 106.77 79.53
C SER A 529 49.50 106.46 80.23
N LEU A 530 50.50 105.91 79.51
CA LEU A 530 51.85 105.69 80.03
C LEU A 530 52.53 107.01 80.41
N SER A 531 52.35 108.07 79.61
CA SER A 531 52.89 109.40 79.92
C SER A 531 52.25 110.05 81.16
N ILE A 532 50.95 109.85 81.34
CA ILE A 532 50.20 110.37 82.49
C ILE A 532 50.55 109.60 83.77
N SER A 533 50.71 108.27 83.67
CA SER A 533 51.08 107.42 84.80
C SER A 533 52.49 107.73 85.33
N ALA A 534 53.46 107.95 84.42
CA ALA A 534 54.82 108.37 84.80
C ALA A 534 54.82 109.71 85.56
N ARG A 535 54.02 110.68 85.09
CA ARG A 535 53.88 112.01 85.72
C ARG A 535 53.16 111.95 87.07
N ALA A 536 52.18 111.05 87.22
CA ALA A 536 51.42 110.90 88.45
C ALA A 536 52.23 110.23 89.58
N MET A 537 53.18 109.35 89.26
CA MET A 537 54.06 108.73 90.27
C MET A 537 55.08 109.74 90.83
N GLU A 538 55.57 110.65 90.00
CA GLU A 538 56.53 111.70 90.37
C GLU A 538 55.89 112.75 91.31
N ILE A 539 54.64 113.13 91.05
CA ILE A 539 53.88 114.08 91.88
C ILE A 539 53.50 113.48 93.25
N LYS A 540 53.28 112.15 93.33
CA LYS A 540 52.88 111.46 94.57
C LYS A 540 54.01 111.36 95.62
N GLN A 541 55.28 111.40 95.22
CA GLN A 541 56.41 111.35 96.16
C GLN A 541 56.73 112.71 96.81
N GLN A 542 56.30 113.84 96.23
CA GLN A 542 56.60 115.18 96.75
C GLN A 542 55.49 115.83 97.60
N ALA A 543 54.29 115.23 97.69
CA ALA A 543 53.11 115.92 98.22
C ALA A 543 52.49 115.34 99.51
N LEU A 544 53.12 114.38 100.21
CA LEU A 544 52.56 113.77 101.44
C LEU A 544 53.33 114.06 102.75
N SER A 545 54.04 115.20 102.80
CA SER A 545 54.51 115.84 104.05
C SER A 545 53.56 116.93 104.59
N PHE A 546 52.33 117.06 104.07
CA PHE A 546 51.31 117.96 104.61
C PHE A 546 49.91 117.33 104.63
N SER A 547 49.49 117.00 105.86
CA SER A 547 48.18 117.17 106.49
C SER A 547 46.85 117.05 105.70
N ASN A 548 46.03 116.16 106.27
CA ASN A 548 44.59 116.24 106.59
C ASN A 548 43.49 115.82 105.60
N ASN A 549 42.63 114.97 106.19
CA ASN A 549 41.18 114.88 106.15
C ASN A 549 40.47 114.35 104.90
N ASP A 550 39.98 113.12 105.10
CA ASP A 550 38.57 112.73 105.14
C ASP A 550 37.62 113.00 103.95
N LEU A 551 36.88 111.91 103.69
CA LEU A 551 35.50 111.81 103.22
C LEU A 551 35.20 111.84 101.71
N ASN A 552 34.46 110.77 101.35
CA ASN A 552 33.40 110.65 100.34
C ASN A 552 33.69 109.97 98.99
N GLN A 553 33.22 108.72 98.93
CA GLN A 553 32.27 108.15 97.96
C GLN A 553 32.31 108.68 96.50
N SER A 554 32.43 107.78 95.54
CA SER A 554 31.26 107.14 94.90
C SER A 554 31.64 106.23 93.72
N ASN A 555 30.83 105.18 93.57
CA ASN A 555 30.45 104.46 92.34
C ASN A 555 31.54 103.85 91.45
N PHE A 556 31.51 102.51 91.30
CA PHE A 556 31.69 101.88 89.98
C PHE A 556 30.95 100.54 89.85
N ASN A 557 30.29 100.43 88.69
CA ASN A 557 29.49 99.36 88.11
C ASN A 557 30.01 97.92 88.29
N LYS A 558 29.08 96.98 88.54
CA LYS A 558 28.81 95.86 87.61
C LYS A 558 27.52 95.13 88.00
N VAL A 559 26.47 95.33 87.20
CA VAL A 559 25.33 94.40 87.10
C VAL A 559 25.51 93.66 85.78
N VAL A 560 25.77 92.36 85.87
CA VAL A 560 25.53 91.39 84.79
C VAL A 560 25.06 90.10 85.45
N GLU A 561 23.75 89.87 85.39
CA GLU A 561 23.13 88.57 85.11
C GLU A 561 21.96 88.87 84.16
N PRO A 562 21.68 87.96 83.22
CA PRO A 562 20.64 87.01 83.54
C PRO A 562 21.00 85.56 83.18
N GLN A 563 20.61 84.67 84.09
CA GLN A 563 20.21 83.32 83.79
C GLN A 563 18.75 83.31 83.27
N ASN A 564 18.56 82.44 82.27
CA ASN A 564 17.48 81.43 82.16
C ASN A 564 16.13 81.72 81.47
N ILE A 565 15.87 80.77 80.53
CA ILE A 565 14.60 80.20 80.01
C ILE A 565 13.98 81.02 78.86
N ASP A 566 13.65 80.49 77.66
CA ASP A 566 13.05 79.22 77.18
C ASP A 566 13.89 78.61 76.03
N ILE A 567 14.21 77.32 75.87
CA ILE A 567 13.46 76.03 75.85
C ILE A 567 12.27 76.00 74.88
N GLY A 568 12.41 75.20 73.82
CA GLY A 568 11.30 74.36 73.34
C GLY A 568 10.80 74.62 71.93
N ASN A 569 11.55 74.14 70.91
CA ASN A 569 10.95 73.38 69.80
C ASN A 569 12.05 72.64 69.03
N LEU A 570 12.43 71.49 69.59
CA LEU A 570 13.21 70.45 68.95
C LEU A 570 12.81 69.12 69.60
N LEU A 571 11.73 68.53 69.08
CA LEU A 571 11.41 67.11 69.14
C LEU A 571 10.79 66.84 67.76
N ASP A 572 11.49 66.16 66.85
CA ASP A 572 11.70 64.71 66.83
C ASP A 572 10.37 63.99 66.60
N ASP A 573 10.03 63.81 65.32
CA ASP A 573 9.08 62.81 64.84
C ASP A 573 9.84 61.89 63.88
N GLY A 574 10.66 61.02 64.48
CA GLY A 574 10.92 59.71 63.92
C GLY A 574 9.75 58.80 64.25
N VAL A 575 9.00 58.35 63.24
CA VAL A 575 8.41 57.00 63.06
C VAL A 575 7.35 57.08 61.96
N GLU A 576 7.64 56.41 60.84
CA GLU A 576 6.74 55.57 60.02
C GLU A 576 7.15 55.63 58.54
N LYS A 577 7.91 54.61 58.10
CA LYS A 577 7.58 53.81 56.90
C LYS A 577 8.64 52.73 56.68
N ALA A 578 8.45 51.62 57.36
CA ALA A 578 8.94 50.33 56.90
C ALA A 578 7.73 49.44 56.62
N LYS A 579 7.42 49.22 55.34
CA LYS A 579 6.79 47.98 54.84
C LYS A 579 7.06 47.85 53.34
N ARG A 580 8.03 46.98 53.04
CA ARG A 580 8.09 45.99 51.95
C ARG A 580 7.82 46.48 50.52
N TYR A 581 8.80 46.31 49.63
CA TYR A 581 8.76 45.23 48.64
C TYR A 581 10.17 44.82 48.20
N GLU A 582 10.30 43.52 47.99
CA GLU A 582 11.52 42.74 47.85
C GLU A 582 12.23 42.91 46.50
N ARG A 583 13.54 42.68 46.53
CA ARG A 583 14.35 42.24 45.39
C ARG A 583 13.76 40.98 44.73
N ARG A 584 13.51 41.01 43.42
CA ARG A 584 13.58 39.84 42.51
C ARG A 584 14.17 40.31 41.18
N LYS A 585 15.41 39.93 40.89
CA LYS A 585 15.82 38.88 39.92
C LYS A 585 15.48 39.22 38.46
N LYS A 586 16.55 39.34 37.66
CA LYS A 586 16.58 39.34 36.20
C LYS A 586 15.71 38.21 35.61
N PRO A 587 15.07 38.45 34.45
CA PRO A 587 14.91 37.46 33.40
C PRO A 587 15.89 37.80 32.26
N THR A 588 16.97 37.04 32.10
CA THR A 588 17.15 36.08 31.00
C THR A 588 16.66 36.58 29.64
N PHE A 589 17.63 37.01 28.83
CA PHE A 589 17.64 36.82 27.38
C PHE A 589 17.28 35.35 27.03
N PHE A 590 16.60 35.15 25.90
CA PHE A 590 16.07 33.90 25.33
C PHE A 590 14.70 33.41 25.87
N THR A 591 13.62 33.81 25.20
CA THR A 591 12.51 32.94 24.72
C THR A 591 11.48 33.76 23.93
N TRP A 592 11.78 34.10 22.67
CA TRP A 592 10.75 34.52 21.69
C TRP A 592 11.09 34.05 20.27
N LEU A 593 11.55 32.81 20.16
CA LEU A 593 11.82 32.11 18.89
C LEU A 593 11.43 30.63 18.96
N GLY A 594 10.45 30.30 19.82
CA GLY A 594 10.00 28.92 20.08
C GLY A 594 8.48 28.77 20.03
N GLY A 595 7.81 29.52 19.15
CA GLY A 595 6.34 29.53 19.01
C GLY A 595 5.87 29.49 17.55
N LEU A 596 6.64 28.86 16.65
CA LEU A 596 6.26 28.71 15.24
C LEU A 596 6.77 27.40 14.61
N PHE A 597 6.88 26.33 15.40
CA PHE A 597 7.17 24.98 14.90
C PHE A 597 6.50 23.91 15.78
N LEU A 598 5.17 24.01 15.97
CA LEU A 598 4.37 22.95 16.62
C LEU A 598 2.85 23.04 16.31
N CYS A 599 2.49 23.18 15.02
CA CYS A 599 1.12 22.89 14.53
C CYS A 599 1.13 21.95 13.31
N ALA A 600 2.19 21.17 13.12
CA ALA A 600 2.18 20.01 12.25
C ALA A 600 2.39 18.77 13.12
N LEU A 601 1.43 17.83 13.01
CA LEU A 601 1.37 16.47 13.56
C LEU A 601 0.48 16.24 14.79
N LEU A 602 -0.66 15.60 14.47
CA LEU A 602 -1.50 14.68 15.26
C LEU A 602 -2.60 15.35 16.13
N GLY A 603 -3.88 15.12 15.90
CA GLY A 603 -4.56 14.24 14.96
C GLY A 603 -5.93 13.85 15.49
N SER A 604 -6.86 13.51 14.59
CA SER A 604 -7.88 12.50 14.85
C SER A 604 -8.68 12.29 13.57
N GLY A 605 -8.59 11.08 13.03
CA GLY A 605 -9.57 10.60 12.07
C GLY A 605 -10.93 10.46 12.74
N THR A 606 -11.96 10.89 12.04
CA THR A 606 -13.32 10.37 12.16
C THR A 606 -13.93 10.33 10.78
N LEU A 607 -14.07 9.08 10.30
CA LEU A 607 -15.12 8.56 9.43
C LEU A 607 -16.28 9.53 9.15
N PHE A 608 -16.55 9.79 7.88
CA PHE A 608 -17.90 10.14 7.43
C PHE A 608 -18.26 9.34 6.19
N GLY A 609 -18.94 8.22 6.43
CA GLY A 609 -19.85 7.60 5.49
C GLY A 609 -21.28 7.75 6.00
N SER A 610 -22.12 8.32 5.14
CA SER A 610 -23.56 8.05 4.99
C SER A 610 -24.58 8.71 5.94
N HIS A 611 -25.57 9.37 5.29
CA HIS A 611 -26.95 9.66 5.71
C HIS A 611 -27.12 10.61 6.93
N VAL A 612 -27.95 11.66 6.96
CA VAL A 612 -29.33 11.84 6.47
C VAL A 612 -29.60 13.34 6.33
N ALA A 613 -30.29 13.74 5.26
CA ALA A 613 -31.06 14.98 5.20
C ALA A 613 -32.53 14.70 5.58
N ASN A 614 -33.17 15.72 6.17
CA ASN A 614 -34.61 15.94 6.38
C ASN A 614 -35.33 15.24 7.54
N ALA A 615 -35.75 16.06 8.52
CA ALA A 615 -37.15 16.40 8.84
C ALA A 615 -37.15 17.16 10.18
N GLN A 616 -37.37 18.48 10.21
CA GLN A 616 -38.66 19.17 10.26
C GLN A 616 -39.30 19.16 11.65
N ASP A 617 -39.66 20.37 12.08
CA ASP A 617 -40.31 20.79 13.32
C ASP A 617 -41.27 19.77 13.96
N SER A 618 -41.18 19.63 15.29
CA SER A 618 -42.35 19.83 16.17
C SER A 618 -42.00 19.71 17.66
N THR A 619 -42.60 20.64 18.40
CA THR A 619 -42.69 20.83 19.85
C THR A 619 -43.17 19.61 20.63
N ALA A 620 -42.72 19.52 21.90
CA ALA A 620 -43.54 19.36 23.12
C ALA A 620 -43.00 18.33 24.13
N ASP A 621 -43.10 18.75 25.38
CA ASP A 621 -42.84 18.06 26.64
C ASP A 621 -43.31 16.59 26.70
N THR A 622 -42.64 15.76 27.50
CA THR A 622 -43.08 15.35 28.87
C THR A 622 -42.30 14.09 29.32
N GLN A 623 -42.02 14.03 30.63
CA GLN A 623 -41.54 12.90 31.45
C GLN A 623 -42.30 11.58 31.13
N THR A 624 -41.81 10.35 31.36
CA THR A 624 -41.58 9.69 32.66
C THR A 624 -41.12 8.21 32.48
N LYS A 625 -40.25 7.73 33.37
CA LYS A 625 -40.13 6.39 34.01
C LYS A 625 -40.80 5.09 33.43
N VAL A 626 -39.93 4.05 33.31
CA VAL A 626 -39.93 2.73 34.04
C VAL A 626 -40.72 1.50 33.51
N GLN A 627 -39.97 0.36 33.50
CA GLN A 627 -40.29 -1.07 33.73
C GLN A 627 -40.65 -2.05 32.59
N ASN A 628 -39.73 -3.01 32.42
CA ASN A 628 -39.85 -4.48 32.55
C ASN A 628 -40.98 -5.29 31.89
N SER A 629 -40.49 -6.32 31.16
CA SER A 629 -40.77 -7.77 31.32
C SER A 629 -41.81 -8.51 30.45
N HIS A 630 -41.33 -9.67 29.98
CA HIS A 630 -41.99 -10.94 29.65
C HIS A 630 -42.64 -11.13 28.26
N LYS A 631 -42.09 -12.12 27.51
CA LYS A 631 -42.68 -13.44 27.13
C LYS A 631 -43.98 -13.29 26.33
N THR A 632 -44.13 -13.92 25.16
CA THR A 632 -44.74 -15.25 25.05
C THR A 632 -44.57 -15.83 23.64
N GLU A 633 -44.70 -17.15 23.60
CA GLU A 633 -44.51 -18.17 22.58
C GLU A 633 -45.28 -18.02 21.25
N LEU A 634 -44.74 -18.75 20.26
CA LEU A 634 -45.37 -19.39 19.10
C LEU A 634 -46.79 -19.97 19.37
N PRO A 635 -47.59 -20.17 18.32
CA PRO A 635 -47.68 -21.52 17.76
C PRO A 635 -47.79 -21.63 16.22
N GLN A 636 -47.51 -22.86 15.80
CA GLN A 636 -47.53 -23.46 14.47
C GLN A 636 -48.87 -23.37 13.71
N LYS A 637 -48.80 -23.35 12.37
CA LYS A 637 -49.27 -24.40 11.44
C LYS A 637 -49.67 -23.82 10.08
N LYS A 638 -48.94 -24.19 9.01
CA LYS A 638 -49.41 -25.09 7.95
C LYS A 638 -48.25 -25.55 7.08
#